data_AF-A0ABD3ZQI3-F1
#
_entry.id   AF-A0ABD3ZQI3-F1
#
_cell.length_a   1.000
_cell.length_b   1.000
_cell.length_c   1.000
_cell.angle_alpha   90.00
_cell.angle_beta   90.00
_cell.angle_gamma   90.00
#
_symmetry.space_group_name_H-M   'P 1'
#
loop_
_entity.id
_entity.type
_entity.pdbx_description
1 polymer ?
#
loop_
_entity_poly.entity_id
_entity_poly.type
_entity_poly.pdbx_seq_one_letter_code
_entity_poly.pdbx_strand_id
1 'polypeptide(L)'
;MPKYPYRKAGSGWDRVFRNNHNQNLDDIADDIKGSYNEITTHKNAETAHTSDQIDHGGFSLRTYVDSLYNRMKNLILNADGTNVKEVVDSRVGTDGEVFPLLKERLDREYLKLLQKIKRTVNVDDFGADPTGVNDSTEAFQRAIGTGKVRVNLSAGTYIVKGVKLPSWTYMVGQGIGVTTLKLHEDTPASEWVVTNADHDGGNRNITVEGMTLDWNPERQGGLGATGGLHSSGLTLAQVKFGIVREVESINPGLHSFDASAPTYDISATDYTQQGCRYIWFDRCVGSGYGDDGISTHYSEYIFITNCVMTNPRGTAHEDGRANSNGIEIDDGSKNVWVIDCYTEGNVRGVEVKAHAAWPASQNVHIRGHESYRDIRAYDLRHIGHHLASEPWSETARDVTLIDCTAREPIYNDLYAGLAPKALVISAYQRVLVSDFRAIGDPTYDYKGTDIIAFQYKSRKINVNGLQMYGFATAGSDVHIYGGDQRTDDVYISNFTIHDSAPVGIGIGGGVYYVTLSNGIVHTRGGTAGITSPNNQATIIAVRAVGYTDAAVLAGQKYKVVPNNLKGGFRAAASSGSPLTDTSAIIAGSGTIIAKGERNFIAGVAGGATTEGSRNGVLYSWNSHTKGESGSSAVIASKNVVNTKEYTVALGHGDGDPSEANKKIEIDAMGGRVRATGAIESASNLQDFGEYFESIDGQKIDASYLVTLEGDKIRKANAGDKILGVVSKTAGLVLGGAAFYWNDRYLRDEFGELIYREIYEDGRLVTVPAENPDYDPTVEYTPREGRDEWHVIGLIGQVLVRIDSTVAVGDSVTAIDGIATKAESDGYGTVMKIKTPYDAEKGYGVAQMIVTPQH
;
A
#
# COMPACT_ATOMS: atom_id res chain seq x y z
N MET A 1 72.74 20.40 -34.20
CA MET A 1 73.73 21.19 -34.98
C MET A 1 75.09 20.55 -34.76
N PRO A 2 75.97 20.46 -35.78
CA PRO A 2 77.30 19.90 -35.59
C PRO A 2 78.03 20.68 -34.50
N LYS A 3 78.61 19.95 -33.53
CA LYS A 3 79.30 20.53 -32.39
C LYS A 3 80.66 21.08 -32.81
N TYR A 4 81.23 20.53 -33.88
CA TYR A 4 82.51 20.93 -34.42
C TYR A 4 82.36 21.67 -35.76
N PRO A 5 83.09 22.78 -35.98
CA PRO A 5 83.09 23.48 -37.26
C PRO A 5 83.96 22.75 -38.29
N TYR A 6 83.35 22.22 -39.35
CA TYR A 6 84.11 21.55 -40.41
C TYR A 6 84.91 22.55 -41.26
N ARG A 7 86.18 22.24 -41.48
CA ARG A 7 87.15 23.12 -42.14
C ARG A 7 87.12 22.93 -43.66
N LYS A 8 87.30 23.99 -44.45
CA LYS A 8 87.31 23.90 -45.92
C LYS A 8 88.62 23.27 -46.40
N ALA A 9 88.54 22.24 -47.24
CA ALA A 9 89.73 21.61 -47.80
C ALA A 9 90.30 22.51 -48.93
N GLY A 10 91.61 22.78 -48.91
CA GLY A 10 92.28 23.65 -49.90
C GLY A 10 92.33 23.05 -51.31
N SER A 11 92.76 23.83 -52.31
CA SER A 11 92.78 23.39 -53.72
C SER A 11 94.02 22.60 -54.15
N GLY A 12 95.04 22.47 -53.29
CA GLY A 12 96.24 21.67 -53.54
C GLY A 12 96.39 20.54 -52.51
N TRP A 13 96.84 19.36 -52.95
CA TRP A 13 97.06 18.21 -52.07
C TRP A 13 98.36 18.34 -51.27
N ASP A 14 98.37 19.27 -50.33
CA ASP A 14 99.51 19.55 -49.45
C ASP A 14 99.31 18.96 -48.03
N ARG A 15 100.31 19.15 -47.17
CA ARG A 15 100.27 18.65 -45.78
C ARG A 15 99.12 19.26 -44.98
N VAL A 16 98.74 20.51 -45.27
CA VAL A 16 97.67 21.22 -44.56
C VAL A 16 96.31 20.67 -44.97
N PHE A 17 96.11 20.38 -46.25
CA PHE A 17 94.92 19.69 -46.76
C PHE A 17 94.71 18.35 -46.06
N ARG A 18 95.74 17.50 -46.03
CA ARG A 18 95.63 16.14 -45.47
C ARG A 18 95.29 16.17 -43.98
N ASN A 19 95.92 17.08 -43.23
CA ASN A 19 95.64 17.24 -41.80
C ASN A 19 94.21 17.74 -41.55
N ASN A 20 93.75 18.74 -42.31
CA ASN A 20 92.38 19.27 -42.17
C ASN A 20 91.31 18.25 -42.59
N HIS A 21 91.56 17.47 -43.64
CA HIS A 21 90.64 16.45 -44.11
C HIS A 21 90.49 15.32 -43.08
N ASN A 22 91.60 14.80 -42.55
CA ASN A 22 91.56 13.78 -41.49
C ASN A 22 90.86 14.30 -40.23
N GLN A 23 91.18 15.53 -39.81
CA GLN A 23 90.52 16.12 -38.64
C GLN A 23 89.01 16.29 -38.84
N ASN A 24 88.55 16.69 -40.04
CA ASN A 24 87.12 16.77 -40.30
C ASN A 24 86.44 15.39 -40.28
N LEU A 25 87.11 14.33 -40.74
CA LEU A 25 86.55 12.98 -40.66
C LEU A 25 86.39 12.53 -39.21
N ASP A 26 87.37 12.84 -38.36
CA ASP A 26 87.29 12.58 -36.91
C ASP A 26 86.17 13.41 -36.26
N ASP A 27 86.11 14.72 -36.56
CA ASP A 27 85.09 15.63 -36.04
C ASP A 27 83.66 15.21 -36.48
N ILE A 28 83.48 14.75 -37.72
CA ILE A 28 82.20 14.21 -38.23
C ILE A 28 81.85 12.91 -37.50
N ALA A 29 82.81 12.00 -37.31
CA ALA A 29 82.56 10.74 -36.62
C ALA A 29 82.14 10.98 -35.16
N ASP A 30 82.77 11.95 -34.48
CA ASP A 30 82.41 12.33 -33.12
C ASP A 30 81.05 13.02 -33.02
N ASP A 31 80.67 13.88 -33.98
CA ASP A 31 79.32 14.47 -34.04
C ASP A 31 78.23 13.41 -34.28
N ILE A 32 78.48 12.43 -35.15
CA ILE A 32 77.56 11.31 -35.39
C ILE A 32 77.43 10.45 -34.14
N LYS A 33 78.55 10.14 -33.47
CA LYS A 33 78.55 9.36 -32.23
C LYS A 33 77.85 10.10 -31.10
N GLY A 34 78.06 11.40 -30.98
CA GLY A 34 77.34 12.28 -30.04
C GLY A 34 75.83 12.23 -30.27
N SER A 35 75.40 12.39 -31.52
CA SER A 35 73.98 12.30 -31.89
C SER A 35 73.39 10.92 -31.60
N TYR A 36 74.14 9.85 -31.85
CA TYR A 36 73.71 8.48 -31.55
C TYR A 36 73.56 8.25 -30.04
N ASN A 37 74.47 8.80 -29.24
CA ASN A 37 74.39 8.74 -27.79
C ASN A 37 73.21 9.55 -27.24
N GLU A 38 72.94 10.74 -27.77
CA GLU A 38 71.78 11.56 -27.39
C GLU A 38 70.45 10.86 -27.73
N ILE A 39 70.34 10.28 -28.93
CA ILE A 39 69.16 9.49 -29.32
C ILE A 39 69.01 8.24 -28.45
N THR A 40 70.11 7.55 -28.15
CA THR A 40 70.10 6.37 -27.27
C THR A 40 69.68 6.76 -25.86
N THR A 41 70.17 7.89 -25.35
CA THR A 41 69.76 8.43 -24.05
C THR A 41 68.28 8.81 -24.04
N HIS A 42 67.81 9.51 -25.07
CA HIS A 42 66.38 9.84 -25.23
C HIS A 42 65.50 8.58 -25.31
N LYS A 43 65.92 7.55 -26.06
CA LYS A 43 65.20 6.28 -26.20
C LYS A 43 65.09 5.51 -24.88
N ASN A 44 66.12 5.60 -24.05
CA ASN A 44 66.19 4.88 -22.78
C ASN A 44 65.80 5.76 -21.57
N ALA A 45 65.44 7.03 -21.80
CA ALA A 45 65.01 7.91 -20.74
C ALA A 45 63.65 7.45 -20.21
N GLU A 46 63.54 7.38 -18.88
CA GLU A 46 62.29 6.98 -18.21
C GLU A 46 61.14 7.96 -18.52
N THR A 47 61.46 9.25 -18.73
CA THR A 47 60.50 10.29 -19.15
C THR A 47 61.07 11.10 -20.31
N ALA A 48 60.88 10.64 -21.54
CA ALA A 48 61.35 11.34 -22.75
C ALA A 48 60.45 12.51 -23.17
N HIS A 49 59.14 12.41 -22.91
CA HIS A 49 58.13 13.43 -23.24
C HIS A 49 57.11 13.58 -22.10
N THR A 50 56.55 14.77 -21.94
CA THR A 50 55.37 15.00 -21.09
C THR A 50 54.08 14.81 -21.89
N SER A 51 52.95 14.58 -21.20
CA SER A 51 51.64 14.43 -21.85
C SER A 51 51.15 15.67 -22.59
N ASP A 52 51.74 16.84 -22.33
CA ASP A 52 51.48 18.07 -23.07
C ASP A 52 52.18 18.12 -24.43
N GLN A 53 53.26 17.36 -24.61
CA GLN A 53 54.10 17.34 -25.81
C GLN A 53 53.63 16.31 -26.85
N ILE A 54 52.58 15.55 -26.56
CA ILE A 54 52.05 14.48 -27.41
C ILE A 54 50.71 14.96 -28.00
N ASP A 55 50.66 15.18 -29.32
CA ASP A 55 49.41 15.50 -30.03
C ASP A 55 48.56 14.25 -30.25
N HIS A 56 47.26 14.37 -29.98
CA HIS A 56 46.27 13.34 -30.23
C HIS A 56 45.02 13.96 -30.87
N GLY A 57 45.00 13.98 -32.20
CA GLY A 57 43.85 14.47 -32.97
C GLY A 57 43.65 15.97 -32.90
N GLY A 58 44.74 16.76 -32.79
CA GLY A 58 44.71 18.22 -32.75
C GLY A 58 44.64 18.83 -31.34
N PHE A 59 44.72 18.02 -30.28
CA PHE A 59 44.83 18.44 -28.88
C PHE A 59 45.97 17.71 -28.19
N SER A 60 46.54 18.28 -27.11
CA SER A 60 47.51 17.54 -26.29
C SER A 60 46.85 16.35 -25.58
N LEU A 61 47.59 15.25 -25.43
CA LEU A 61 47.14 14.04 -24.76
C LEU A 61 46.62 14.33 -23.33
N ARG A 62 47.26 15.27 -22.62
CA ARG A 62 46.77 15.77 -21.33
C ARG A 62 45.34 16.31 -21.40
N THR A 63 45.07 17.20 -22.36
CA THR A 63 43.76 17.85 -22.49
C THR A 63 42.67 16.83 -22.84
N TYR A 64 43.02 15.83 -23.65
CA TYR A 64 42.12 14.72 -23.98
C TYR A 64 41.79 13.87 -22.74
N VAL A 65 42.79 13.49 -21.94
CA VAL A 65 42.62 12.68 -20.72
C VAL A 65 41.87 13.45 -19.62
N ASP A 66 42.21 14.71 -19.38
CA ASP A 66 41.55 15.55 -18.37
C ASP A 66 40.06 15.79 -18.71
N SER A 67 39.73 15.91 -20.00
CA SER A 67 38.35 16.02 -20.48
C SER A 67 37.55 14.74 -20.24
N LEU A 68 38.13 13.56 -20.52
CA LEU A 68 37.50 12.27 -20.24
C LEU A 68 37.30 12.05 -18.74
N TYR A 69 38.31 12.37 -17.93
CA TYR A 69 38.27 12.21 -16.47
C TYR A 69 37.17 13.08 -15.84
N ASN A 70 37.03 14.34 -16.26
CA ASN A 70 35.98 15.23 -15.76
C ASN A 70 34.58 14.84 -16.24
N ARG A 71 34.43 14.25 -17.43
CA ARG A 71 33.15 13.68 -17.90
C ARG A 71 32.74 12.46 -17.07
N MET A 72 33.70 11.61 -16.70
CA MET A 72 33.47 10.44 -15.85
C MET A 72 33.08 10.87 -14.42
N LYS A 73 33.74 11.89 -13.87
CA LYS A 73 33.39 12.50 -12.57
C LYS A 73 31.96 13.05 -12.55
N ASN A 74 31.49 13.67 -13.64
CA ASN A 74 30.13 14.18 -13.76
C ASN A 74 29.04 13.08 -13.83
N LEU A 75 29.38 11.92 -14.38
CA LEU A 75 28.50 10.74 -14.40
C LEU A 75 28.40 10.05 -13.03
N ILE A 76 29.45 10.15 -12.21
CA ILE A 76 29.53 9.56 -10.86
C ILE A 76 28.79 10.39 -9.81
N LEU A 77 28.84 11.72 -9.87
CA LEU A 77 28.30 12.59 -8.80
C LEU A 77 26.77 12.83 -8.86
N ASN A 78 26.09 12.50 -9.97
CA ASN A 78 24.65 12.67 -10.11
C ASN A 78 23.92 11.30 -10.03
N ALA A 79 23.54 10.90 -8.82
CA ALA A 79 22.88 9.62 -8.54
C ALA A 79 21.42 9.56 -9.05
N ASP A 80 21.04 8.49 -9.74
CA ASP A 80 19.66 8.23 -10.24
C ASP A 80 18.86 7.25 -9.37
N GLY A 81 19.38 6.88 -8.19
CA GLY A 81 18.70 6.03 -7.23
C GLY A 81 18.68 4.53 -7.57
N THR A 82 19.38 4.08 -8.62
CA THR A 82 19.39 2.65 -9.01
C THR A 82 20.73 1.93 -8.78
N ASN A 83 21.81 2.65 -8.42
CA ASN A 83 23.18 2.15 -8.17
C ASN A 83 23.79 1.21 -9.24
N VAL A 84 23.13 1.01 -10.39
CA VAL A 84 23.64 0.23 -11.54
C VAL A 84 24.96 0.80 -12.06
N LYS A 85 25.13 2.12 -11.96
CA LYS A 85 26.31 2.84 -12.46
C LYS A 85 27.59 2.54 -11.65
N GLU A 86 27.48 2.29 -10.34
CA GLU A 86 28.63 1.92 -9.50
C GLU A 86 29.08 0.47 -9.76
N VAL A 87 28.14 -0.44 -10.02
CA VAL A 87 28.45 -1.82 -10.44
C VAL A 87 29.11 -1.85 -11.82
N VAL A 88 28.66 -1.01 -12.75
CA VAL A 88 29.26 -0.87 -14.09
C VAL A 88 30.67 -0.27 -14.01
N ASP A 89 30.90 0.72 -13.14
CA ASP A 89 32.21 1.32 -12.87
C ASP A 89 33.16 0.35 -12.16
N SER A 90 32.64 -0.49 -11.27
CA SER A 90 33.42 -1.54 -10.58
C SER A 90 34.00 -2.60 -11.52
N ARG A 91 33.55 -2.65 -12.79
CA ARG A 91 34.15 -3.48 -13.84
C ARG A 91 35.39 -2.84 -14.46
N VAL A 92 35.73 -1.60 -14.13
CA VAL A 92 36.93 -0.94 -14.64
C VAL A 92 38.14 -1.38 -13.81
N GLY A 93 39.14 -1.93 -14.47
CA GLY A 93 40.43 -2.28 -13.89
C GLY A 93 41.26 -1.05 -13.53
N THR A 94 42.27 -1.22 -12.68
CA THR A 94 43.21 -0.13 -12.35
C THR A 94 44.08 0.33 -13.53
N ASP A 95 44.09 -0.47 -14.60
CA ASP A 95 44.68 -0.22 -15.91
C ASP A 95 43.71 0.45 -16.89
N GLY A 96 42.47 0.73 -16.48
CA GLY A 96 41.43 1.34 -17.30
C GLY A 96 40.69 0.36 -18.23
N GLU A 97 41.02 -0.93 -18.20
CA GLU A 97 40.33 -1.96 -18.97
C GLU A 97 38.94 -2.23 -18.39
N VAL A 98 37.90 -2.26 -19.23
CA VAL A 98 36.51 -2.49 -18.79
C VAL A 98 36.13 -3.94 -19.02
N PHE A 99 35.82 -4.66 -17.95
CA PHE A 99 35.45 -6.07 -18.01
C PHE A 99 33.98 -6.27 -18.38
N PRO A 100 33.64 -7.27 -19.22
CA PRO A 100 32.25 -7.63 -19.51
C PRO A 100 31.43 -7.92 -18.23
N LEU A 101 31.99 -8.69 -17.30
CA LEU A 101 31.40 -9.00 -16.00
C LEU A 101 32.30 -8.56 -14.83
N LEU A 102 31.71 -8.14 -13.71
CA LEU A 102 32.45 -7.83 -12.47
C LEU A 102 33.24 -9.05 -11.98
N LYS A 103 32.67 -10.25 -12.11
CA LYS A 103 33.31 -11.52 -11.75
C LYS A 103 34.60 -11.75 -12.53
N GLU A 104 34.66 -11.43 -13.82
CA GLU A 104 35.86 -11.59 -14.64
C GLU A 104 36.98 -10.65 -14.21
N ARG A 105 36.65 -9.40 -13.82
CA ARG A 105 37.62 -8.49 -13.21
C ARG A 105 38.13 -9.06 -11.88
N LEU A 106 37.23 -9.50 -11.01
CA LEU A 106 37.59 -10.08 -9.71
C LEU A 106 38.47 -11.32 -9.88
N ASP A 107 38.18 -12.16 -10.88
CA ASP A 107 38.98 -13.33 -11.23
C ASP A 107 40.35 -12.93 -11.78
N ARG A 108 40.45 -11.87 -12.58
CA ARG A 108 41.74 -11.32 -13.03
C ARG A 108 42.55 -10.75 -11.87
N GLU A 109 41.92 -10.04 -10.94
CA GLU A 109 42.59 -9.53 -9.74
C GLU A 109 42.98 -10.66 -8.78
N TYR A 110 42.18 -11.73 -8.72
CA TYR A 110 42.51 -12.98 -8.03
C TYR A 110 43.68 -13.71 -8.72
N LEU A 111 43.74 -13.74 -10.04
CA LEU A 111 44.89 -14.27 -10.79
C LEU A 111 46.14 -13.40 -10.63
N LYS A 112 46.01 -12.07 -10.57
CA LYS A 112 47.10 -11.14 -10.21
C LYS A 112 47.57 -11.36 -8.76
N LEU A 113 46.66 -11.64 -7.83
CA LEU A 113 46.96 -12.07 -6.47
C LEU A 113 47.78 -13.37 -6.50
N LEU A 114 47.33 -14.39 -7.23
CA LEU A 114 48.06 -15.65 -7.39
C LEU A 114 49.44 -15.44 -8.02
N GLN A 115 49.58 -14.53 -8.98
CA GLN A 115 50.88 -14.14 -9.56
C GLN A 115 51.78 -13.34 -8.60
N LYS A 116 51.20 -12.67 -7.59
CA LYS A 116 51.94 -11.97 -6.53
C LYS A 116 52.29 -12.87 -5.34
N ILE A 117 51.63 -14.02 -5.17
CA ILE A 117 52.03 -15.07 -4.23
C ILE A 117 53.25 -15.79 -4.82
N LYS A 118 54.44 -15.21 -4.60
CA LYS A 118 55.72 -15.85 -4.99
C LYS A 118 56.23 -16.85 -3.95
N ARG A 119 55.53 -16.99 -2.82
CA ARG A 119 55.85 -17.87 -1.71
C ARG A 119 54.64 -18.77 -1.42
N THR A 120 54.73 -20.02 -1.83
CA THR A 120 53.84 -21.10 -1.39
C THR A 120 54.64 -21.98 -0.46
N VAL A 121 54.12 -22.28 0.73
CA VAL A 121 54.79 -23.08 1.75
C VAL A 121 53.83 -24.13 2.30
N ASN A 122 54.35 -25.26 2.77
CA ASN A 122 53.62 -26.15 3.67
C ASN A 122 53.98 -25.77 5.11
N VAL A 123 52.99 -25.64 5.99
CA VAL A 123 53.24 -25.33 7.41
C VAL A 123 54.06 -26.43 8.10
N ASP A 124 53.95 -27.68 7.64
CA ASP A 124 54.69 -28.84 8.16
C ASP A 124 56.21 -28.65 8.01
N ASP A 125 56.65 -28.01 6.93
CA ASP A 125 58.07 -27.71 6.66
C ASP A 125 58.67 -26.73 7.69
N PHE A 126 57.80 -26.03 8.43
CA PHE A 126 58.17 -25.09 9.49
C PHE A 126 58.05 -25.71 10.89
N GLY A 127 57.80 -27.02 10.96
CA GLY A 127 57.72 -27.80 12.20
C GLY A 127 56.32 -27.86 12.82
N ALA A 128 55.26 -27.63 12.04
CA ALA A 128 53.90 -27.87 12.53
C ALA A 128 53.63 -29.37 12.65
N ASP A 129 52.88 -29.76 13.67
CA ASP A 129 52.56 -31.14 13.99
C ASP A 129 51.09 -31.45 13.66
N PRO A 130 50.81 -32.09 12.51
CA PRO A 130 49.46 -32.49 12.13
C PRO A 130 48.90 -33.66 12.94
N THR A 131 49.67 -34.27 13.86
CA THR A 131 49.17 -35.37 14.70
C THR A 131 48.29 -34.90 15.86
N GLY A 132 48.28 -33.60 16.14
CA GLY A 132 47.49 -33.00 17.22
C GLY A 132 48.11 -33.16 18.60
N VAL A 133 49.39 -33.55 18.68
CA VAL A 133 50.10 -33.78 19.95
C VAL A 133 50.85 -32.52 20.39
N ASN A 134 51.61 -31.89 19.50
CA ASN A 134 52.45 -30.74 19.84
C ASN A 134 51.85 -29.39 19.39
N ASP A 135 52.17 -28.34 20.14
CA ASP A 135 51.83 -26.95 19.80
C ASP A 135 52.50 -26.52 18.49
N SER A 136 51.68 -26.21 17.49
CA SER A 136 52.10 -25.79 16.15
C SER A 136 52.16 -24.28 15.97
N THR A 137 51.84 -23.48 17.00
CA THR A 137 51.66 -22.02 16.89
C THR A 137 52.85 -21.32 16.26
N GLU A 138 54.08 -21.61 16.71
CA GLU A 138 55.27 -20.95 16.15
C GLU A 138 55.54 -21.34 14.70
N ALA A 139 55.20 -22.57 14.31
CA ALA A 139 55.35 -23.03 12.93
C ALA A 139 54.40 -22.27 11.99
N PHE A 140 53.16 -22.05 12.42
CA PHE A 140 52.22 -21.17 11.71
C PHE A 140 52.75 -19.74 11.60
N GLN A 141 53.26 -19.15 12.69
CA GLN A 141 53.85 -17.81 12.68
C GLN A 141 55.02 -17.70 11.69
N ARG A 142 55.91 -18.69 11.64
CA ARG A 142 57.05 -18.72 10.69
C ARG A 142 56.61 -18.92 9.25
N ALA A 143 55.64 -19.79 9.01
CA ALA A 143 55.12 -20.08 7.67
C ALA A 143 54.39 -18.86 7.08
N ILE A 144 53.52 -18.22 7.88
CA ILE A 144 52.74 -17.03 7.50
C ILE A 144 53.64 -15.79 7.38
N GLY A 145 54.54 -15.57 8.33
CA GLY A 145 55.43 -14.40 8.36
C GLY A 145 54.66 -13.09 8.28
N THR A 146 55.02 -12.23 7.32
CA THR A 146 54.39 -10.91 7.10
C THR A 146 53.31 -10.93 6.00
N GLY A 147 52.83 -12.11 5.60
CA GLY A 147 51.84 -12.30 4.55
C GLY A 147 52.44 -12.47 3.16
N LYS A 148 51.68 -12.12 2.11
CA LYS A 148 52.04 -12.35 0.69
C LYS A 148 52.38 -13.81 0.41
N VAL A 149 51.62 -14.72 1.02
CA VAL A 149 51.95 -16.13 1.12
C VAL A 149 50.71 -16.99 0.91
N ARG A 150 50.91 -18.14 0.28
CA ARG A 150 49.98 -19.27 0.36
C ARG A 150 50.55 -20.31 1.32
N VAL A 151 49.82 -20.58 2.40
CA VAL A 151 50.18 -21.58 3.40
C VAL A 151 49.26 -22.78 3.21
N ASN A 152 49.84 -23.91 2.81
CA ASN A 152 49.14 -25.17 2.70
C ASN A 152 49.31 -25.96 4.00
N LEU A 153 48.24 -26.62 4.43
CA LEU A 153 48.19 -27.51 5.58
C LEU A 153 47.93 -28.93 5.08
N SER A 154 48.57 -29.92 5.70
CA SER A 154 48.29 -31.32 5.40
C SER A 154 47.05 -31.82 6.15
N ALA A 155 46.65 -33.07 5.87
CA ALA A 155 45.61 -33.73 6.64
C ALA A 155 46.09 -33.97 8.08
N GLY A 156 45.22 -33.72 9.04
CA GLY A 156 45.52 -33.88 10.46
C GLY A 156 44.95 -32.76 11.32
N THR A 157 45.27 -32.81 12.60
CA THR A 157 44.86 -31.82 13.61
C THR A 157 46.08 -31.04 14.05
N TYR A 158 46.03 -29.72 13.96
CA TYR A 158 47.06 -28.83 14.45
C TYR A 158 46.59 -28.14 15.73
N ILE A 159 47.34 -28.32 16.82
CA ILE A 159 47.10 -27.60 18.07
C ILE A 159 47.72 -26.20 17.95
N VAL A 160 46.93 -25.14 18.17
CA VAL A 160 47.36 -23.74 18.03
C VAL A 160 46.87 -22.86 19.18
N LYS A 161 47.56 -21.76 19.44
CA LYS A 161 47.15 -20.69 20.36
C LYS A 161 46.60 -19.48 19.60
N GLY A 162 45.78 -19.77 18.58
CA GLY A 162 45.24 -18.80 17.63
C GLY A 162 46.17 -18.50 16.46
N VAL A 163 45.59 -18.30 15.28
CA VAL A 163 46.32 -17.99 14.04
C VAL A 163 45.94 -16.61 13.52
N LYS A 164 46.93 -15.72 13.40
CA LYS A 164 46.76 -14.32 12.97
C LYS A 164 47.23 -14.13 11.54
N LEU A 165 46.34 -13.65 10.68
CA LEU A 165 46.55 -13.54 9.23
C LEU A 165 46.82 -12.09 8.81
N PRO A 166 48.05 -11.73 8.41
CA PRO A 166 48.33 -10.43 7.81
C PRO A 166 47.76 -10.33 6.40
N SER A 167 47.79 -9.13 5.81
CA SER A 167 47.31 -8.90 4.45
C SER A 167 48.00 -9.80 3.41
N TRP A 168 47.25 -10.14 2.35
CA TRP A 168 47.72 -10.99 1.23
C TRP A 168 48.06 -12.42 1.66
N THR A 169 47.24 -13.02 2.50
CA THR A 169 47.44 -14.38 3.02
C THR A 169 46.36 -15.33 2.51
N TYR A 170 46.78 -16.48 2.00
CA TYR A 170 45.89 -17.56 1.58
C TYR A 170 46.23 -18.83 2.36
N MET A 171 45.40 -19.19 3.34
CA MET A 171 45.56 -20.38 4.17
C MET A 171 44.61 -21.49 3.68
N VAL A 172 45.16 -22.64 3.31
CA VAL A 172 44.44 -23.74 2.65
C VAL A 172 44.71 -25.06 3.37
N GLY A 173 43.65 -25.72 3.84
CA GLY A 173 43.69 -27.12 4.26
C GLY A 173 43.22 -28.07 3.15
N GLN A 174 43.12 -29.36 3.47
CA GLN A 174 42.73 -30.40 2.53
C GLN A 174 41.22 -30.68 2.49
N GLY A 175 40.42 -29.99 3.33
CA GLY A 175 38.96 -30.11 3.39
C GLY A 175 38.42 -30.08 4.83
N ILE A 176 37.11 -29.81 4.95
CA ILE A 176 36.35 -29.95 6.20
C ILE A 176 36.51 -31.38 6.74
N GLY A 177 36.82 -31.50 8.03
CA GLY A 177 37.05 -32.78 8.70
C GLY A 177 38.36 -33.50 8.32
N VAL A 178 39.13 -32.96 7.36
CA VAL A 178 40.42 -33.53 6.92
C VAL A 178 41.59 -32.75 7.53
N THR A 179 41.51 -31.43 7.53
CA THR A 179 42.47 -30.54 8.20
C THR A 179 41.74 -29.80 9.31
N THR A 180 42.23 -29.88 10.54
CA THR A 180 41.61 -29.24 11.72
C THR A 180 42.61 -28.34 12.43
N LEU A 181 42.22 -27.11 12.78
CA LEU A 181 42.92 -26.26 13.74
C LEU A 181 42.16 -26.30 15.05
N LYS A 182 42.82 -26.68 16.14
CA LYS A 182 42.22 -26.80 17.46
C LYS A 182 42.95 -25.94 18.48
N LEU A 183 42.22 -25.18 19.31
CA LEU A 183 42.86 -24.37 20.36
C LEU A 183 43.52 -25.25 21.43
N HIS A 184 44.76 -24.91 21.79
CA HIS A 184 45.53 -25.54 22.86
C HIS A 184 44.80 -25.46 24.20
N GLU A 185 45.02 -26.46 25.07
CA GLU A 185 44.44 -26.56 26.42
C GLU A 185 44.70 -25.33 27.31
N ASP A 186 45.76 -24.55 27.02
CA ASP A 186 46.20 -23.41 27.84
C ASP A 186 45.80 -22.06 27.22
N THR A 187 45.16 -22.07 26.04
CA THR A 187 44.76 -20.84 25.34
C THR A 187 43.62 -20.15 26.11
N PRO A 188 43.68 -18.83 26.37
CA PRO A 188 42.61 -18.12 27.07
C PRO A 188 41.28 -18.17 26.30
N ALA A 189 40.17 -17.93 27.02
CA ALA A 189 38.84 -17.86 26.41
C ALA A 189 38.75 -16.77 25.32
N SER A 190 39.40 -15.62 25.50
CA SER A 190 39.28 -14.52 24.54
C SER A 190 39.89 -14.78 23.15
N GLU A 191 40.62 -15.88 22.97
CA GLU A 191 41.34 -16.14 21.71
C GLU A 191 40.41 -16.66 20.61
N TRP A 192 40.78 -16.35 19.37
CA TRP A 192 40.17 -16.88 18.16
C TRP A 192 40.90 -18.12 17.68
N VAL A 193 40.23 -19.03 16.97
CA VAL A 193 40.99 -20.05 16.22
C VAL A 193 41.77 -19.37 15.09
N VAL A 194 41.08 -18.51 14.32
CA VAL A 194 41.68 -17.74 13.22
C VAL A 194 41.17 -16.29 13.24
N THR A 195 42.05 -15.32 13.02
CA THR A 195 41.63 -13.93 12.80
C THR A 195 42.64 -13.16 11.94
N ASN A 196 42.29 -11.97 11.45
CA ASN A 196 43.27 -11.08 10.81
C ASN A 196 44.22 -10.46 11.85
N ALA A 197 45.44 -10.18 11.45
CA ALA A 197 46.52 -9.80 12.37
C ALA A 197 46.42 -8.38 12.93
N ASP A 198 45.83 -7.46 12.16
CA ASP A 198 45.66 -6.05 12.53
C ASP A 198 44.18 -5.69 12.44
N HIS A 199 43.52 -5.58 13.60
CA HIS A 199 42.11 -5.19 13.70
C HIS A 199 41.96 -3.68 13.55
N ASP A 200 42.78 -2.87 14.23
CA ASP A 200 42.68 -1.40 14.27
C ASP A 200 43.03 -0.71 12.94
N GLY A 201 44.03 -1.24 12.22
CA GLY A 201 44.42 -0.78 10.89
C GLY A 201 43.75 -1.58 9.76
N GLY A 202 43.11 -2.69 10.13
CA GLY A 202 42.53 -3.64 9.21
C GLY A 202 43.56 -4.41 8.38
N ASN A 203 43.07 -5.39 7.63
CA ASN A 203 43.87 -6.11 6.64
C ASN A 203 43.13 -6.23 5.32
N ARG A 204 43.80 -6.80 4.31
CA ARG A 204 43.17 -7.00 3.01
C ARG A 204 43.63 -8.27 2.32
N ASN A 205 42.79 -8.79 1.42
CA ASN A 205 43.09 -9.96 0.60
C ASN A 205 43.49 -11.17 1.46
N ILE A 206 42.56 -11.58 2.34
CA ILE A 206 42.70 -12.76 3.19
C ILE A 206 41.79 -13.86 2.65
N THR A 207 42.32 -15.07 2.54
CA THR A 207 41.52 -16.25 2.19
C THR A 207 41.81 -17.40 3.15
N VAL A 208 40.76 -18.02 3.68
CA VAL A 208 40.81 -19.24 4.50
C VAL A 208 39.93 -20.29 3.86
N GLU A 209 40.46 -21.48 3.60
CA GLU A 209 39.75 -22.48 2.82
C GLU A 209 40.04 -23.92 3.23
N GLY A 210 39.00 -24.77 3.25
CA GLY A 210 39.13 -26.22 3.29
C GLY A 210 39.65 -26.76 4.62
N MET A 211 39.02 -26.40 5.75
CA MET A 211 39.45 -26.87 7.08
C MET A 211 38.34 -26.79 8.12
N THR A 212 38.53 -27.46 9.25
CA THR A 212 37.71 -27.35 10.46
C THR A 212 38.43 -26.49 11.51
N LEU A 213 37.71 -25.62 12.19
CA LEU A 213 38.17 -24.77 13.29
C LEU A 213 37.48 -25.21 14.58
N ASP A 214 38.23 -25.70 15.55
CA ASP A 214 37.73 -26.13 16.85
C ASP A 214 38.22 -25.17 17.94
N TRP A 215 37.28 -24.41 18.51
CA TRP A 215 37.60 -23.51 19.62
C TRP A 215 37.91 -24.25 20.91
N ASN A 216 37.62 -25.56 21.00
CA ASN A 216 37.93 -26.43 22.14
C ASN A 216 37.37 -25.90 23.47
N PRO A 217 36.03 -25.82 23.64
CA PRO A 217 35.43 -25.17 24.80
C PRO A 217 35.66 -25.90 26.13
N GLU A 218 35.87 -27.22 26.09
CA GLU A 218 36.07 -28.04 27.30
C GLU A 218 37.45 -27.84 27.94
N ARG A 219 38.37 -27.16 27.24
CA ARG A 219 39.68 -26.84 27.78
C ARG A 219 39.54 -26.11 29.11
N GLN A 220 40.49 -26.32 30.01
CA GLN A 220 40.51 -25.68 31.33
C GLN A 220 39.24 -25.92 32.17
N GLY A 221 38.49 -26.99 31.89
CA GLY A 221 37.28 -27.37 32.64
C GLY A 221 35.99 -26.68 32.18
N GLY A 222 35.98 -26.10 30.98
CA GLY A 222 34.81 -25.44 30.40
C GLY A 222 34.96 -23.91 30.38
N LEU A 223 35.14 -23.34 29.19
CA LEU A 223 35.27 -21.90 28.97
C LEU A 223 34.03 -21.31 28.30
N GLY A 224 33.61 -20.14 28.77
CA GLY A 224 32.58 -19.30 28.17
C GLY A 224 33.15 -18.19 27.29
N ALA A 225 32.28 -17.54 26.51
CA ALA A 225 32.64 -16.37 25.72
C ALA A 225 33.10 -15.20 26.60
N THR A 226 34.07 -14.43 26.14
CA THR A 226 34.51 -13.21 26.83
C THR A 226 33.82 -11.93 26.33
N GLY A 227 32.98 -12.02 25.30
CA GLY A 227 32.28 -10.89 24.69
C GLY A 227 33.15 -10.00 23.79
N GLY A 228 32.52 -9.01 23.16
CA GLY A 228 33.14 -8.24 22.07
C GLY A 228 33.41 -9.14 20.87
N LEU A 229 34.50 -8.90 20.13
CA LEU A 229 34.84 -9.72 18.96
C LEU A 229 35.43 -11.10 19.31
N HIS A 230 35.73 -11.36 20.58
CA HIS A 230 36.55 -12.48 21.03
C HIS A 230 35.81 -13.82 21.04
N SER A 231 36.55 -14.92 21.18
CA SER A 231 36.01 -16.28 21.39
C SER A 231 35.33 -16.91 20.16
N SER A 232 35.46 -16.32 18.98
CA SER A 232 34.88 -16.85 17.75
C SER A 232 35.81 -17.86 17.06
N GLY A 233 35.23 -18.72 16.22
CA GLY A 233 36.00 -19.63 15.37
C GLY A 233 36.88 -18.86 14.40
N LEU A 234 36.25 -17.97 13.61
CA LEU A 234 36.96 -17.06 12.72
C LEU A 234 36.35 -15.65 12.76
N THR A 235 37.17 -14.64 13.06
CA THR A 235 36.76 -13.23 12.98
C THR A 235 37.59 -12.47 11.97
N LEU A 236 36.92 -11.73 11.08
CA LEU A 236 37.51 -10.70 10.23
C LEU A 236 37.07 -9.33 10.76
N ALA A 237 38.02 -8.52 11.21
CA ALA A 237 37.80 -7.16 11.68
C ALA A 237 38.47 -6.16 10.72
N GLN A 238 37.68 -5.23 10.17
CA GLN A 238 38.15 -4.19 9.23
C GLN A 238 38.90 -4.77 8.00
N VAL A 239 38.50 -5.95 7.53
CA VAL A 239 39.11 -6.61 6.38
C VAL A 239 38.49 -6.13 5.06
N LYS A 240 39.33 -5.83 4.07
CA LYS A 240 38.91 -5.57 2.68
C LYS A 240 39.27 -6.75 1.78
N PHE A 241 38.29 -7.33 1.07
CA PHE A 241 38.47 -8.53 0.25
C PHE A 241 38.87 -9.76 1.09
N GLY A 242 37.90 -10.29 1.82
CA GLY A 242 38.03 -11.53 2.60
C GLY A 242 37.23 -12.66 1.98
N ILE A 243 37.78 -13.87 1.94
CA ILE A 243 37.07 -15.06 1.48
C ILE A 243 37.26 -16.17 2.52
N VAL A 244 36.17 -16.69 3.05
CA VAL A 244 36.15 -17.88 3.91
C VAL A 244 35.29 -18.90 3.19
N ARG A 245 35.90 -20.02 2.79
CA ARG A 245 35.23 -20.97 1.90
C ARG A 245 35.46 -22.41 2.31
N GLU A 246 34.41 -23.22 2.37
CA GLU A 246 34.55 -24.63 2.77
C GLU A 246 35.28 -24.75 4.11
N VAL A 247 34.88 -23.89 5.06
CA VAL A 247 35.41 -23.89 6.43
C VAL A 247 34.29 -24.33 7.37
N GLU A 248 34.59 -25.28 8.24
CA GLU A 248 33.73 -25.67 9.34
C GLU A 248 34.23 -25.00 10.62
N SER A 249 33.33 -24.50 11.46
CA SER A 249 33.64 -23.98 12.78
C SER A 249 32.78 -24.72 13.81
N ILE A 250 33.44 -25.39 14.74
CA ILE A 250 32.81 -26.20 15.77
C ILE A 250 33.05 -25.62 17.15
N ASN A 251 31.97 -25.56 17.92
CA ASN A 251 31.98 -25.20 19.32
C ASN A 251 32.67 -23.87 19.69
N PRO A 252 32.58 -22.80 18.88
CA PRO A 252 33.12 -21.50 19.27
C PRO A 252 32.43 -20.99 20.54
N GLY A 253 33.17 -20.23 21.34
CA GLY A 253 32.64 -19.59 22.53
C GLY A 253 31.60 -18.53 22.18
N LEU A 254 31.87 -17.74 21.13
CA LEU A 254 30.97 -16.69 20.62
C LEU A 254 30.40 -17.09 19.24
N HIS A 255 30.93 -16.56 18.12
CA HIS A 255 30.41 -16.83 16.78
C HIS A 255 31.19 -17.91 16.02
N SER A 256 30.56 -18.59 15.06
CA SER A 256 31.32 -19.43 14.11
C SER A 256 32.17 -18.58 13.19
N PHE A 257 31.55 -17.57 12.58
CA PHE A 257 32.19 -16.61 11.69
C PHE A 257 31.66 -15.21 11.98
N ASP A 258 32.55 -14.23 12.08
CA ASP A 258 32.18 -12.82 12.26
C ASP A 258 32.92 -11.92 11.25
N ALA A 259 32.17 -11.01 10.64
CA ALA A 259 32.71 -9.92 9.82
C ALA A 259 32.29 -8.57 10.43
N SER A 260 33.25 -7.90 11.05
CA SER A 260 32.97 -6.74 11.89
C SER A 260 33.91 -5.56 11.65
N ALA A 261 33.54 -4.39 12.15
CA ALA A 261 34.49 -3.36 12.54
C ALA A 261 35.32 -3.81 13.79
N PRO A 262 36.39 -3.10 14.19
CA PRO A 262 37.27 -3.52 15.29
C PRO A 262 36.63 -3.46 16.69
N THR A 263 35.40 -2.96 16.78
CA THR A 263 34.59 -2.90 18.00
C THR A 263 33.12 -2.88 17.63
N TYR A 264 32.25 -3.35 18.53
CA TYR A 264 30.80 -3.23 18.41
C TYR A 264 30.26 -1.89 18.97
N ASP A 265 31.11 -1.10 19.64
CA ASP A 265 30.76 0.22 20.19
C ASP A 265 31.24 1.33 19.24
N ILE A 266 30.37 1.71 18.29
CA ILE A 266 30.67 2.71 17.26
C ILE A 266 29.68 3.86 17.31
N SER A 267 30.18 5.03 17.71
CA SER A 267 29.44 6.29 17.74
C SER A 267 29.69 7.20 16.53
N ALA A 268 30.53 6.77 15.59
CA ALA A 268 30.85 7.55 14.39
C ALA A 268 29.63 7.69 13.46
N THR A 269 29.49 8.85 12.83
CA THR A 269 28.39 9.09 11.86
C THR A 269 28.46 8.15 10.66
N ASP A 270 29.67 7.92 10.13
CA ASP A 270 29.95 6.86 9.15
C ASP A 270 30.41 5.60 9.91
N TYR A 271 29.45 4.95 10.55
CA TYR A 271 29.69 3.79 11.40
C TYR A 271 30.25 2.57 10.66
N THR A 272 30.20 2.56 9.33
CA THR A 272 30.76 1.49 8.49
C THR A 272 32.19 1.78 8.00
N GLN A 273 32.75 2.95 8.29
CA GLN A 273 34.07 3.36 7.78
C GLN A 273 35.19 2.39 8.14
N GLN A 274 35.13 1.85 9.36
CA GLN A 274 36.10 0.88 9.89
C GLN A 274 35.59 -0.56 9.78
N GLY A 275 34.46 -0.78 9.11
CA GLY A 275 33.91 -2.10 8.86
C GLY A 275 34.70 -2.94 7.88
N CYS A 276 34.36 -4.22 7.85
CA CYS A 276 34.70 -5.11 6.76
C CYS A 276 34.07 -4.66 5.44
N ARG A 277 34.75 -4.93 4.32
CA ARG A 277 34.23 -4.69 2.97
C ARG A 277 34.59 -5.77 1.97
N TYR A 278 33.61 -6.24 1.20
CA TYR A 278 33.78 -7.32 0.21
C TYR A 278 34.23 -8.63 0.88
N ILE A 279 33.43 -9.11 1.83
CA ILE A 279 33.65 -10.38 2.51
C ILE A 279 32.73 -11.44 1.90
N TRP A 280 33.27 -12.64 1.69
CA TRP A 280 32.50 -13.75 1.16
C TRP A 280 32.66 -14.99 2.05
N PHE A 281 31.59 -15.37 2.72
CA PHE A 281 31.42 -16.68 3.36
C PHE A 281 30.73 -17.60 2.35
N ASP A 282 31.39 -18.68 1.92
CA ASP A 282 30.87 -19.58 0.90
C ASP A 282 31.02 -21.05 1.31
N ARG A 283 29.93 -21.82 1.34
CA ARG A 283 29.97 -23.24 1.78
C ARG A 283 30.58 -23.42 3.17
N CYS A 284 30.36 -22.46 4.06
CA CYS A 284 30.79 -22.57 5.46
C CYS A 284 29.79 -23.39 6.28
N VAL A 285 30.30 -24.13 7.26
CA VAL A 285 29.48 -24.93 8.18
C VAL A 285 29.75 -24.45 9.62
N GLY A 286 28.70 -24.21 10.40
CA GLY A 286 28.82 -23.82 11.80
C GLY A 286 27.95 -24.71 12.68
N SER A 287 28.50 -25.15 13.82
CA SER A 287 27.70 -25.80 14.86
C SER A 287 28.26 -25.58 16.26
N GLY A 288 27.39 -25.69 17.26
CA GLY A 288 27.76 -25.56 18.66
C GLY A 288 28.27 -24.17 19.06
N TYR A 289 27.96 -23.13 18.28
CA TYR A 289 28.32 -21.75 18.62
C TYR A 289 27.57 -21.25 19.85
N GLY A 290 28.23 -20.42 20.65
CA GLY A 290 27.65 -19.88 21.88
C GLY A 290 26.69 -18.72 21.62
N ASP A 291 26.97 -17.91 20.59
CA ASP A 291 26.10 -16.83 20.13
C ASP A 291 25.54 -17.17 18.74
N ASP A 292 26.16 -16.72 17.64
CA ASP A 292 25.63 -16.94 16.28
C ASP A 292 26.51 -17.82 15.39
N GLY A 293 25.91 -18.40 14.36
CA GLY A 293 26.65 -19.07 13.29
C GLY A 293 27.48 -18.06 12.51
N ILE A 294 26.84 -17.30 11.62
CA ILE A 294 27.48 -16.16 10.96
C ILE A 294 26.91 -14.88 11.52
N SER A 295 27.75 -13.96 11.98
CA SER A 295 27.35 -12.60 12.34
C SER A 295 28.08 -11.53 11.53
N THR A 296 27.44 -10.38 11.36
CA THR A 296 28.04 -9.20 10.72
C THR A 296 27.71 -7.94 11.50
N HIS A 297 28.71 -7.07 11.69
CA HIS A 297 28.57 -5.83 12.43
C HIS A 297 29.28 -4.68 11.71
N TYR A 298 28.61 -3.54 11.57
CA TYR A 298 29.18 -2.29 11.07
C TYR A 298 29.95 -2.43 9.74
N SER A 299 29.54 -3.38 8.91
CA SER A 299 30.29 -3.81 7.72
C SER A 299 29.41 -3.76 6.49
N GLU A 300 30.04 -3.65 5.31
CA GLU A 300 29.29 -3.54 4.06
C GLU A 300 29.78 -4.47 2.95
N TYR A 301 28.89 -4.82 2.02
CA TYR A 301 29.21 -5.67 0.88
C TYR A 301 29.65 -7.07 1.32
N ILE A 302 28.77 -7.73 2.07
CA ILE A 302 29.00 -9.06 2.63
C ILE A 302 28.14 -10.07 1.88
N PHE A 303 28.76 -11.17 1.45
CA PHE A 303 28.11 -12.25 0.72
C PHE A 303 28.19 -13.52 1.57
N ILE A 304 27.06 -14.12 1.87
CA ILE A 304 26.90 -15.34 2.64
C ILE A 304 26.17 -16.33 1.73
N THR A 305 26.88 -17.33 1.19
CA THR A 305 26.33 -18.21 0.16
C THR A 305 26.53 -19.67 0.49
N ASN A 306 25.51 -20.51 0.28
CA ASN A 306 25.61 -21.96 0.45
C ASN A 306 26.05 -22.40 1.87
N CYS A 307 25.83 -21.57 2.88
CA CYS A 307 26.27 -21.84 4.26
C CYS A 307 25.22 -22.65 5.04
N VAL A 308 25.70 -23.42 6.02
CA VAL A 308 24.88 -24.29 6.87
C VAL A 308 25.18 -23.98 8.34
N MET A 309 24.21 -23.45 9.10
CA MET A 309 24.40 -23.06 10.51
C MET A 309 23.36 -23.76 11.39
N THR A 310 23.81 -24.68 12.23
CA THR A 310 22.90 -25.58 12.96
C THR A 310 23.29 -25.75 14.42
N ASN A 311 22.27 -25.96 15.26
CA ASN A 311 22.43 -26.45 16.64
C ASN A 311 23.43 -25.62 17.49
N PRO A 312 23.13 -24.34 17.78
CA PRO A 312 23.88 -23.55 18.75
C PRO A 312 23.84 -24.19 20.14
N ARG A 313 24.89 -23.92 20.94
CA ARG A 313 24.89 -24.24 22.38
C ARG A 313 24.24 -23.15 23.23
N GLY A 314 24.19 -21.90 22.76
CA GLY A 314 23.61 -20.79 23.51
C GLY A 314 24.45 -20.30 24.70
N THR A 315 25.66 -20.81 24.87
CA THR A 315 26.50 -20.60 26.05
C THR A 315 27.09 -19.20 26.18
N ALA A 316 26.88 -18.31 25.21
CA ALA A 316 27.20 -16.89 25.35
C ALA A 316 26.14 -16.12 26.16
N HIS A 317 25.01 -16.76 26.46
CA HIS A 317 23.85 -16.17 27.10
C HIS A 317 23.43 -16.91 28.37
N GLU A 318 22.52 -16.31 29.14
CA GLU A 318 21.83 -17.02 30.23
C GLU A 318 20.94 -18.15 29.67
N ASP A 319 20.89 -19.29 30.38
CA ASP A 319 20.02 -20.41 30.03
C ASP A 319 18.57 -19.97 29.83
N GLY A 320 17.97 -20.39 28.72
CA GLY A 320 16.59 -20.03 28.37
C GLY A 320 16.40 -18.61 27.84
N ARG A 321 17.47 -17.87 27.57
CA ARG A 321 17.44 -16.49 27.05
C ARG A 321 18.43 -16.24 25.93
N ALA A 322 18.93 -17.31 25.30
CA ALA A 322 19.93 -17.18 24.26
C ALA A 322 19.38 -16.44 23.04
N ASN A 323 20.14 -15.48 22.52
CA ASN A 323 19.88 -14.88 21.21
C ASN A 323 20.65 -15.61 20.11
N SER A 324 20.76 -16.93 20.18
CA SER A 324 21.67 -17.68 19.32
C SER A 324 21.05 -18.01 17.96
N ASN A 325 21.51 -17.32 16.92
CA ASN A 325 20.94 -17.41 15.59
C ASN A 325 21.83 -18.16 14.60
N GLY A 326 21.23 -18.67 13.52
CA GLY A 326 21.99 -19.28 12.43
C GLY A 326 22.79 -18.22 11.68
N ILE A 327 22.12 -17.18 11.20
CA ILE A 327 22.72 -16.03 10.53
C ILE A 327 22.16 -14.74 11.13
N GLU A 328 23.03 -13.89 11.66
CA GLU A 328 22.67 -12.63 12.30
C GLU A 328 23.29 -11.44 11.54
N ILE A 329 22.44 -10.57 11.01
CA ILE A 329 22.86 -9.33 10.34
C ILE A 329 22.60 -8.18 11.30
N ASP A 330 23.59 -7.86 12.10
CA ASP A 330 23.47 -6.99 13.28
C ASP A 330 23.98 -5.56 13.04
N ASP A 331 23.80 -4.74 14.09
CA ASP A 331 24.30 -3.40 14.33
C ASP A 331 25.14 -2.80 13.19
N GLY A 332 24.53 -1.88 12.45
CA GLY A 332 25.19 -1.05 11.45
C GLY A 332 25.57 -1.74 10.15
N SER A 333 25.24 -3.01 9.96
CA SER A 333 25.55 -3.73 8.72
C SER A 333 24.73 -3.24 7.54
N LYS A 334 25.32 -3.17 6.34
CA LYS A 334 24.61 -2.74 5.13
C LYS A 334 25.02 -3.52 3.90
N ASN A 335 24.15 -3.62 2.90
CA ASN A 335 24.47 -4.28 1.63
C ASN A 335 24.96 -5.72 1.88
N VAL A 336 24.06 -6.56 2.41
CA VAL A 336 24.36 -7.94 2.79
C VAL A 336 23.48 -8.89 1.98
N TRP A 337 24.08 -9.95 1.43
CA TRP A 337 23.38 -10.99 0.67
C TRP A 337 23.52 -12.35 1.36
N VAL A 338 22.40 -12.95 1.73
CA VAL A 338 22.28 -14.33 2.19
C VAL A 338 21.62 -15.14 1.08
N ILE A 339 22.35 -16.08 0.47
CA ILE A 339 21.91 -16.77 -0.75
C ILE A 339 22.07 -18.29 -0.58
N ASP A 340 21.00 -19.04 -0.82
CA ASP A 340 20.99 -20.51 -0.86
C ASP A 340 21.58 -21.15 0.42
N CYS A 341 21.31 -20.56 1.59
CA CYS A 341 21.79 -21.02 2.88
C CYS A 341 20.72 -21.84 3.64
N TYR A 342 21.17 -22.64 4.61
CA TYR A 342 20.32 -23.47 5.45
C TYR A 342 20.60 -23.24 6.94
N THR A 343 19.54 -23.20 7.74
CA THR A 343 19.63 -23.06 9.21
C THR A 343 18.73 -24.05 9.92
N GLU A 344 19.20 -24.57 11.07
CA GLU A 344 18.42 -25.53 11.85
C GLU A 344 18.65 -25.47 13.37
N GLY A 345 17.55 -25.57 14.12
CA GLY A 345 17.58 -25.71 15.58
C GLY A 345 18.03 -24.46 16.34
N ASN A 346 18.08 -23.31 15.68
CA ASN A 346 18.46 -22.03 16.25
C ASN A 346 17.30 -21.36 16.98
N VAL A 347 17.61 -20.29 17.73
CA VAL A 347 16.59 -19.36 18.19
C VAL A 347 16.00 -18.64 16.98
N ARG A 348 16.83 -18.25 16.02
CA ARG A 348 16.38 -17.73 14.72
C ARG A 348 17.22 -18.26 13.58
N GLY A 349 16.56 -18.55 12.46
CA GLY A 349 17.26 -18.94 11.24
C GLY A 349 18.07 -17.76 10.71
N VAL A 350 17.36 -16.72 10.26
CA VAL A 350 17.97 -15.43 9.91
C VAL A 350 17.38 -14.31 10.75
N GLU A 351 18.25 -13.59 11.45
CA GLU A 351 17.92 -12.38 12.17
C GLU A 351 18.51 -11.17 11.46
N VAL A 352 17.69 -10.14 11.22
CA VAL A 352 18.16 -8.84 10.73
C VAL A 352 17.77 -7.81 11.76
N LYS A 353 18.77 -7.33 12.52
CA LYS A 353 18.48 -6.52 13.70
C LYS A 353 19.44 -5.35 13.93
N ALA A 354 19.13 -4.63 15.00
CA ALA A 354 20.11 -3.93 15.82
C ALA A 354 19.61 -3.82 17.26
N HIS A 355 20.54 -3.53 18.15
CA HIS A 355 20.30 -3.08 19.52
C HIS A 355 19.85 -1.61 19.56
N ALA A 356 19.25 -1.20 20.68
CA ALA A 356 18.58 0.09 20.81
C ALA A 356 19.47 1.33 20.62
N ALA A 357 20.77 1.22 20.91
CA ALA A 357 21.72 2.32 20.76
C ALA A 357 22.23 2.46 19.31
N TRP A 358 22.01 1.45 18.47
CA TRP A 358 22.78 1.25 17.25
C TRP A 358 21.91 1.31 15.99
N PRO A 359 22.49 1.70 14.85
CA PRO A 359 21.75 1.71 13.60
C PRO A 359 21.34 0.28 13.18
N ALA A 360 20.06 0.04 12.92
CA ALA A 360 19.60 -1.19 12.29
C ALA A 360 20.22 -1.45 10.91
N SER A 361 20.44 -2.73 10.62
CA SER A 361 20.93 -3.22 9.35
C SER A 361 20.07 -2.77 8.17
N GLN A 362 20.69 -2.50 7.02
CA GLN A 362 20.00 -1.95 5.83
C GLN A 362 20.38 -2.66 4.55
N ASN A 363 19.45 -2.67 3.60
CA ASN A 363 19.67 -3.23 2.27
C ASN A 363 20.18 -4.67 2.35
N VAL A 364 19.39 -5.50 3.05
CA VAL A 364 19.68 -6.92 3.29
C VAL A 364 18.83 -7.77 2.35
N HIS A 365 19.45 -8.69 1.65
CA HIS A 365 18.80 -9.55 0.66
C HIS A 365 18.97 -11.01 1.03
N ILE A 366 17.88 -11.68 1.35
CA ILE A 366 17.82 -13.10 1.69
C ILE A 366 17.13 -13.82 0.53
N ARG A 367 17.80 -14.78 -0.09
CA ARG A 367 17.30 -15.49 -1.27
C ARG A 367 17.56 -16.98 -1.18
N GLY A 368 16.57 -17.82 -1.50
CA GLY A 368 16.74 -19.27 -1.57
C GLY A 368 17.10 -19.90 -0.21
N HIS A 369 16.81 -19.21 0.90
CA HIS A 369 17.13 -19.71 2.23
C HIS A 369 16.07 -20.69 2.73
N GLU A 370 16.49 -21.74 3.43
CA GLU A 370 15.62 -22.65 4.17
C GLU A 370 15.97 -22.66 5.66
N SER A 371 14.97 -22.37 6.49
CA SER A 371 15.03 -22.47 7.95
C SER A 371 14.22 -23.68 8.39
N TYR A 372 14.81 -24.55 9.21
CA TYR A 372 14.15 -25.75 9.71
C TYR A 372 14.21 -25.81 11.24
N ARG A 373 13.04 -25.85 11.91
CA ARG A 373 12.98 -26.00 13.37
C ARG A 373 13.73 -24.94 14.17
N ASP A 374 14.00 -23.79 13.57
CA ASP A 374 14.33 -22.60 14.32
C ASP A 374 13.08 -22.07 15.03
N ILE A 375 13.22 -21.39 16.18
CA ILE A 375 12.03 -20.81 16.84
C ILE A 375 11.40 -19.77 15.92
N ARG A 376 12.18 -18.79 15.46
CA ARG A 376 11.72 -17.82 14.45
C ARG A 376 12.57 -17.94 13.20
N ALA A 377 11.99 -18.47 12.13
CA ALA A 377 12.75 -18.69 10.89
C ALA A 377 13.36 -17.40 10.33
N TYR A 378 12.57 -16.32 10.29
CA TYR A 378 13.03 -14.99 9.89
C TYR A 378 12.50 -13.94 10.87
N ASP A 379 13.40 -13.18 11.51
CA ASP A 379 13.03 -12.11 12.46
C ASP A 379 13.71 -10.80 12.08
N LEU A 380 12.91 -9.83 11.62
CA LEU A 380 13.35 -8.47 11.35
C LEU A 380 12.92 -7.58 12.50
N ARG A 381 13.86 -7.00 13.25
CA ARG A 381 13.53 -6.18 14.42
C ARG A 381 14.57 -5.12 14.76
N HIS A 382 14.15 -4.02 15.37
CA HIS A 382 15.08 -3.05 15.95
C HIS A 382 14.69 -2.81 17.40
N ILE A 383 15.50 -3.31 18.33
CA ILE A 383 15.26 -3.20 19.78
C ILE A 383 15.17 -1.73 20.15
N GLY A 384 14.28 -1.34 21.08
CA GLY A 384 14.12 0.05 21.51
C GLY A 384 13.38 0.94 20.52
N HIS A 385 12.81 0.37 19.46
CA HIS A 385 12.01 1.08 18.43
C HIS A 385 10.66 0.40 18.15
N HIS A 386 10.13 -0.37 19.10
CA HIS A 386 8.93 -1.19 18.96
C HIS A 386 7.69 -0.57 19.60
N LEU A 387 7.83 -0.05 20.82
CA LEU A 387 6.71 0.43 21.63
C LEU A 387 6.24 1.82 21.17
N ALA A 388 4.99 2.17 21.45
CA ALA A 388 4.43 3.47 21.08
C ALA A 388 5.24 4.65 21.65
N SER A 389 5.76 4.51 22.87
CA SER A 389 6.57 5.50 23.58
C SER A 389 8.01 5.62 23.06
N GLU A 390 8.49 4.63 22.33
CA GLU A 390 9.85 4.61 21.78
C GLU A 390 9.95 5.49 20.51
N PRO A 391 11.14 5.94 20.11
CA PRO A 391 11.31 6.68 18.86
C PRO A 391 11.07 5.79 17.63
N TRP A 392 10.87 6.42 16.48
CA TRP A 392 10.94 5.74 15.18
C TRP A 392 12.37 5.30 14.90
N SER A 393 12.55 4.13 14.30
CA SER A 393 13.85 3.81 13.72
C SER A 393 14.02 4.55 12.40
N GLU A 394 15.10 5.31 12.29
CA GLU A 394 15.53 5.97 11.04
C GLU A 394 16.26 5.01 10.09
N THR A 395 16.69 3.85 10.61
CA THR A 395 17.63 2.95 9.98
C THR A 395 17.06 1.56 9.67
N ALA A 396 16.02 1.09 10.34
CA ALA A 396 15.42 -0.23 10.09
C ALA A 396 14.61 -0.21 8.78
N ARG A 397 15.27 -0.49 7.64
CA ARG A 397 14.65 -0.40 6.32
C ARG A 397 15.37 -1.21 5.25
N ASP A 398 14.64 -1.48 4.17
CA ASP A 398 15.16 -2.12 2.95
C ASP A 398 15.63 -3.56 3.20
N VAL A 399 14.68 -4.47 3.40
CA VAL A 399 14.96 -5.92 3.49
C VAL A 399 14.17 -6.65 2.42
N THR A 400 14.82 -7.61 1.76
CA THR A 400 14.21 -8.44 0.71
C THR A 400 14.33 -9.91 1.07
N LEU A 401 13.23 -10.66 1.01
CA LEU A 401 13.16 -12.10 1.13
C LEU A 401 12.58 -12.67 -0.17
N ILE A 402 13.33 -13.51 -0.88
CA ILE A 402 12.90 -14.12 -2.16
C ILE A 402 13.08 -15.64 -2.06
N ASP A 403 12.04 -16.41 -2.42
CA ASP A 403 12.09 -17.87 -2.47
C ASP A 403 12.60 -18.48 -1.15
N CYS A 404 12.09 -17.96 -0.03
CA CYS A 404 12.49 -18.34 1.32
C CYS A 404 11.47 -19.33 1.91
N THR A 405 11.97 -20.34 2.63
CA THR A 405 11.13 -21.38 3.25
C THR A 405 11.37 -21.45 4.76
N ALA A 406 10.30 -21.28 5.53
CA ALA A 406 10.26 -21.59 6.95
C ALA A 406 9.55 -22.94 7.15
N ARG A 407 10.25 -23.94 7.67
CA ARG A 407 9.72 -25.29 7.88
C ARG A 407 9.75 -25.67 9.35
N GLU A 408 8.57 -26.05 9.85
CA GLU A 408 8.32 -26.51 11.22
C GLU A 408 8.95 -25.62 12.29
N PRO A 409 8.65 -24.31 12.36
CA PRO A 409 9.16 -23.51 13.47
C PRO A 409 8.62 -24.05 14.80
N ILE A 410 9.49 -24.25 15.80
CA ILE A 410 9.15 -24.91 17.08
C ILE A 410 9.67 -24.13 18.29
N TYR A 411 9.06 -24.31 19.45
CA TYR A 411 9.66 -23.94 20.72
C TYR A 411 10.98 -24.70 20.95
N ASN A 412 11.97 -24.00 21.51
CA ASN A 412 13.27 -24.54 21.88
C ASN A 412 13.70 -23.93 23.22
N ASP A 413 14.32 -24.74 24.08
CA ASP A 413 14.76 -24.35 25.42
C ASP A 413 15.89 -23.32 25.42
N LEU A 414 16.56 -23.08 24.29
CA LEU A 414 17.53 -21.98 24.13
C LEU A 414 16.91 -20.61 24.44
N TYR A 415 15.64 -20.40 24.05
CA TYR A 415 14.88 -19.20 24.42
C TYR A 415 13.50 -19.60 24.94
N ALA A 416 13.44 -19.86 26.24
CA ALA A 416 12.26 -20.35 26.93
C ALA A 416 11.05 -19.42 26.72
N GLY A 417 9.97 -19.98 26.17
CA GLY A 417 8.71 -19.26 25.96
C GLY A 417 8.66 -18.37 24.72
N LEU A 418 9.75 -18.24 23.94
CA LEU A 418 9.71 -17.51 22.68
C LEU A 418 8.79 -18.25 21.69
N ALA A 419 7.73 -17.59 21.26
CA ALA A 419 6.75 -18.24 20.39
C ALA A 419 7.30 -18.48 18.97
N PRO A 420 7.05 -19.66 18.37
CA PRO A 420 7.53 -19.98 17.05
C PRO A 420 6.88 -19.12 15.97
N LYS A 421 7.66 -18.74 14.95
CA LYS A 421 7.23 -17.87 13.85
C LYS A 421 7.88 -18.31 12.54
N ALA A 422 7.10 -18.29 11.46
CA ALA A 422 7.65 -18.38 10.12
C ALA A 422 8.30 -17.04 9.71
N LEU A 423 7.66 -15.90 10.02
CA LEU A 423 8.19 -14.58 9.69
C LEU A 423 7.71 -13.55 10.71
N VAL A 424 8.63 -12.72 11.21
CA VAL A 424 8.31 -11.56 12.05
C VAL A 424 8.91 -10.31 11.42
N ILE A 425 8.09 -9.27 11.27
CA ILE A 425 8.55 -7.94 10.85
C ILE A 425 8.14 -6.94 11.91
N SER A 426 9.14 -6.35 12.57
CA SER A 426 9.00 -5.36 13.65
C SER A 426 9.91 -4.16 13.36
N ALA A 427 9.42 -2.94 13.53
CA ALA A 427 10.08 -1.66 13.26
C ALA A 427 10.54 -1.40 11.81
N TYR A 428 10.88 -2.45 11.05
CA TYR A 428 11.39 -2.36 9.69
C TYR A 428 10.37 -1.79 8.71
N GLN A 429 10.89 -1.01 7.75
CA GLN A 429 10.12 -0.40 6.68
C GLN A 429 10.62 -0.81 5.30
N ARG A 430 9.75 -0.82 4.29
CA ARG A 430 10.12 -1.18 2.90
C ARG A 430 10.69 -2.60 2.86
N VAL A 431 9.86 -3.55 3.28
CA VAL A 431 10.20 -4.97 3.25
C VAL A 431 9.50 -5.63 2.06
N LEU A 432 10.26 -6.31 1.22
CA LEU A 432 9.75 -7.11 0.10
C LEU A 432 9.87 -8.60 0.43
N VAL A 433 8.78 -9.32 0.30
CA VAL A 433 8.70 -10.78 0.47
C VAL A 433 8.09 -11.36 -0.81
N SER A 434 8.84 -12.19 -1.53
CA SER A 434 8.40 -12.85 -2.76
C SER A 434 8.56 -14.36 -2.65
N ASP A 435 7.54 -15.10 -3.05
CA ASP A 435 7.57 -16.57 -3.17
C ASP A 435 7.93 -17.28 -1.85
N PHE A 436 7.35 -16.80 -0.75
CA PHE A 436 7.62 -17.29 0.59
C PHE A 436 6.77 -18.51 0.95
N ARG A 437 7.39 -19.53 1.56
CA ARG A 437 6.71 -20.76 2.00
C ARG A 437 6.79 -20.90 3.52
N ALA A 438 5.65 -21.02 4.19
CA ALA A 438 5.56 -21.40 5.59
C ALA A 438 4.94 -22.80 5.69
N ILE A 439 5.69 -23.75 6.24
CA ILE A 439 5.30 -25.15 6.31
C ILE A 439 5.27 -25.55 7.79
N GLY A 440 4.09 -25.86 8.31
CA GLY A 440 3.88 -26.30 9.69
C GLY A 440 3.71 -27.81 9.82
N ASP A 441 3.84 -28.30 11.04
CA ASP A 441 3.42 -29.65 11.44
C ASP A 441 2.02 -29.56 12.06
N PRO A 442 0.97 -30.12 11.41
CA PRO A 442 -0.40 -30.02 11.92
C PRO A 442 -0.62 -30.75 13.25
N THR A 443 0.33 -31.57 13.68
CA THR A 443 0.31 -32.28 14.97
C THR A 443 1.05 -31.55 16.09
N TYR A 444 1.83 -30.52 15.75
CA TYR A 444 2.55 -29.71 16.72
C TYR A 444 1.62 -28.75 17.48
N ASP A 445 1.91 -28.49 18.75
CA ASP A 445 1.18 -27.51 19.57
C ASP A 445 1.83 -26.12 19.47
N TYR A 446 1.30 -25.31 18.56
CA TYR A 446 1.67 -23.91 18.36
C TYR A 446 1.09 -22.95 19.42
N LYS A 447 0.33 -23.47 20.41
CA LYS A 447 -0.21 -22.72 21.54
C LYS A 447 -0.98 -21.45 21.15
N GLY A 448 -1.69 -21.49 20.03
CA GLY A 448 -2.48 -20.36 19.55
C GLY A 448 -1.67 -19.14 19.11
N THR A 449 -0.38 -19.29 18.82
CA THR A 449 0.45 -18.17 18.35
C THR A 449 0.19 -17.85 16.88
N ASP A 450 0.38 -16.59 16.45
CA ASP A 450 0.29 -16.22 15.04
C ASP A 450 1.58 -16.59 14.30
N ILE A 451 1.50 -17.15 13.09
CA ILE A 451 2.69 -17.74 12.44
C ILE A 451 3.52 -16.70 11.69
N ILE A 452 2.86 -15.78 10.98
CA ILE A 452 3.47 -14.58 10.40
C ILE A 452 2.94 -13.36 11.15
N ALA A 453 3.82 -12.55 11.71
CA ALA A 453 3.46 -11.38 12.49
C ALA A 453 4.08 -10.10 11.92
N PHE A 454 3.24 -9.16 11.50
CA PHE A 454 3.67 -7.80 11.19
C PHE A 454 3.24 -6.88 12.32
N GLN A 455 4.20 -6.37 13.07
CA GLN A 455 3.95 -5.72 14.35
C GLN A 455 4.89 -4.55 14.62
N TYR A 456 4.69 -3.90 15.77
CA TYR A 456 5.61 -2.93 16.34
C TYR A 456 6.14 -1.91 15.33
N LYS A 457 5.27 -1.01 14.85
CA LYS A 457 5.59 0.10 13.95
C LYS A 457 6.06 -0.26 12.53
N SER A 458 6.17 -1.54 12.18
CA SER A 458 6.55 -1.95 10.83
C SER A 458 5.57 -1.42 9.77
N ARG A 459 6.06 -1.18 8.55
CA ARG A 459 5.23 -0.60 7.48
C ARG A 459 5.82 -0.72 6.08
N LYS A 460 5.01 -0.48 5.05
CA LYS A 460 5.43 -0.58 3.64
C LYS A 460 5.95 -2.00 3.37
N ILE A 461 5.14 -2.98 3.74
CA ILE A 461 5.46 -4.40 3.60
C ILE A 461 4.74 -4.91 2.36
N ASN A 462 5.48 -5.49 1.43
CA ASN A 462 4.94 -6.10 0.22
C ASN A 462 5.20 -7.60 0.25
N VAL A 463 4.14 -8.39 0.25
CA VAL A 463 4.16 -9.85 0.19
C VAL A 463 3.50 -10.28 -1.12
N ASN A 464 4.24 -11.01 -1.95
CA ASN A 464 3.76 -11.61 -3.19
C ASN A 464 4.10 -13.11 -3.21
N GLY A 465 3.16 -13.97 -3.62
CA GLY A 465 3.47 -15.39 -3.80
C GLY A 465 3.58 -16.18 -2.46
N LEU A 466 2.76 -15.84 -1.46
CA LEU A 466 2.78 -16.52 -0.15
C LEU A 466 2.10 -17.90 -0.21
N GLN A 467 2.76 -18.94 0.28
CA GLN A 467 2.19 -20.28 0.47
C GLN A 467 2.28 -20.71 1.94
N MET A 468 1.16 -21.12 2.54
CA MET A 468 1.14 -21.57 3.94
C MET A 468 0.27 -22.82 4.15
N TYR A 469 0.72 -23.75 4.98
CA TYR A 469 -0.08 -24.90 5.42
C TYR A 469 0.48 -25.53 6.70
N GLY A 470 -0.34 -26.31 7.41
CA GLY A 470 0.11 -27.17 8.51
C GLY A 470 0.13 -26.54 9.91
N PHE A 471 -0.44 -25.34 10.10
CA PHE A 471 -0.43 -24.66 11.41
C PHE A 471 -1.74 -24.82 12.19
N ALA A 472 -2.25 -26.05 12.30
CA ALA A 472 -3.61 -26.32 12.78
C ALA A 472 -3.94 -25.81 14.21
N THR A 473 -2.95 -25.74 15.09
CA THR A 473 -3.09 -25.29 16.50
C THR A 473 -2.62 -23.84 16.73
N ALA A 474 -2.29 -23.11 15.65
CA ALA A 474 -1.93 -21.70 15.70
C ALA A 474 -3.14 -20.80 15.94
N GLY A 475 -2.91 -19.51 16.23
CA GLY A 475 -3.96 -18.50 16.36
C GLY A 475 -4.43 -18.02 15.00
N SER A 476 -3.49 -17.55 14.19
CA SER A 476 -3.69 -17.21 12.78
C SER A 476 -2.48 -17.51 11.92
N ASP A 477 -2.70 -17.64 10.60
CA ASP A 477 -1.59 -17.79 9.66
C ASP A 477 -0.83 -16.46 9.52
N VAL A 478 -1.54 -15.36 9.24
CA VAL A 478 -0.97 -14.01 9.16
C VAL A 478 -1.71 -13.07 10.09
N HIS A 479 -0.97 -12.33 10.93
CA HIS A 479 -1.51 -11.29 11.79
C HIS A 479 -0.82 -9.94 11.55
N ILE A 480 -1.64 -8.92 11.23
CA ILE A 480 -1.22 -7.53 11.10
C ILE A 480 -1.64 -6.80 12.37
N TYR A 481 -0.69 -6.59 13.29
CA TYR A 481 -0.98 -6.06 14.62
C TYR A 481 -1.33 -4.57 14.59
N GLY A 482 -2.33 -4.22 15.38
CA GLY A 482 -2.86 -2.87 15.55
C GLY A 482 -2.35 -2.13 16.78
N GLY A 483 -3.12 -1.13 17.23
CA GLY A 483 -2.82 -0.29 18.40
C GLY A 483 -2.02 0.97 18.08
N ASP A 484 -1.48 1.62 19.12
CA ASP A 484 -0.72 2.88 18.96
C ASP A 484 0.57 2.69 18.15
N GLN A 485 1.17 1.50 18.28
CA GLN A 485 2.33 1.02 17.54
C GLN A 485 1.96 0.13 16.34
N ARG A 486 0.78 0.33 15.76
CA ARG A 486 0.28 -0.49 14.63
C ARG A 486 1.27 -0.61 13.48
N THR A 487 1.11 -1.72 12.77
CA THR A 487 1.60 -1.90 11.41
C THR A 487 0.64 -1.27 10.41
N ASP A 488 1.15 -0.65 9.34
CA ASP A 488 0.33 -0.08 8.26
C ASP A 488 1.04 -0.16 6.90
N ASP A 489 0.36 0.19 5.81
CA ASP A 489 0.88 0.09 4.45
C ASP A 489 1.33 -1.34 4.08
N VAL A 490 0.44 -2.32 4.27
CA VAL A 490 0.72 -3.74 4.00
C VAL A 490 -0.01 -4.21 2.75
N TYR A 491 0.72 -4.86 1.85
CA TYR A 491 0.19 -5.40 0.59
C TYR A 491 0.47 -6.90 0.57
N ILE A 492 -0.57 -7.73 0.55
CA ILE A 492 -0.45 -9.19 0.43
C ILE A 492 -1.20 -9.62 -0.82
N SER A 493 -0.46 -10.21 -1.76
CA SER A 493 -0.96 -10.56 -3.09
C SER A 493 -0.53 -11.95 -3.51
N ASN A 494 -1.32 -12.61 -4.36
CA ASN A 494 -1.00 -13.95 -4.90
C ASN A 494 -0.72 -14.97 -3.78
N PHE A 495 -1.62 -15.10 -2.81
CA PHE A 495 -1.41 -15.96 -1.65
C PHE A 495 -2.30 -17.20 -1.64
N THR A 496 -1.76 -18.33 -1.16
CA THR A 496 -2.49 -19.57 -0.95
C THR A 496 -2.20 -20.09 0.44
N ILE A 497 -3.23 -20.15 1.28
CA ILE A 497 -3.18 -20.73 2.62
C ILE A 497 -4.11 -21.94 2.61
N HIS A 498 -3.62 -23.10 3.04
CA HIS A 498 -4.34 -24.36 2.92
C HIS A 498 -4.20 -25.24 4.16
N ASP A 499 -5.32 -25.70 4.73
CA ASP A 499 -5.37 -26.63 5.86
C ASP A 499 -4.41 -26.23 6.99
N SER A 500 -4.62 -25.01 7.49
CA SER A 500 -3.71 -24.32 8.41
C SER A 500 -4.46 -23.76 9.62
N ALA A 501 -4.13 -22.55 10.09
CA ALA A 501 -4.70 -21.97 11.30
C ALA A 501 -6.23 -21.77 11.22
N PRO A 502 -6.92 -21.73 12.38
CA PRO A 502 -8.35 -21.43 12.44
C PRO A 502 -8.70 -20.02 11.96
N VAL A 503 -7.75 -19.08 11.97
CA VAL A 503 -7.88 -17.77 11.34
C VAL A 503 -6.85 -17.64 10.21
N GLY A 504 -7.30 -17.35 9.00
CA GLY A 504 -6.38 -17.15 7.87
C GLY A 504 -5.57 -15.87 8.00
N ILE A 505 -6.20 -14.72 7.78
CA ILE A 505 -5.56 -13.39 7.90
C ILE A 505 -6.31 -12.54 8.91
N GLY A 506 -5.63 -12.15 10.00
CA GLY A 506 -6.11 -11.22 11.01
C GLY A 506 -5.53 -9.81 10.84
N ILE A 507 -6.39 -8.80 10.96
CA ILE A 507 -6.04 -7.38 10.94
C ILE A 507 -6.45 -6.77 12.28
N GLY A 508 -5.52 -6.10 12.95
CA GLY A 508 -5.72 -5.48 14.25
C GLY A 508 -6.42 -4.11 14.21
N GLY A 509 -6.83 -3.64 15.39
CA GLY A 509 -7.49 -2.33 15.55
C GLY A 509 -6.58 -1.15 15.18
N GLY A 510 -7.14 -0.14 14.52
CA GLY A 510 -6.40 1.05 14.10
C GLY A 510 -5.55 0.88 12.84
N VAL A 511 -5.45 -0.33 12.27
CA VAL A 511 -4.82 -0.59 10.97
C VAL A 511 -5.76 -0.15 9.84
N TYR A 512 -5.29 0.68 8.91
CA TYR A 512 -6.15 1.32 7.90
C TYR A 512 -5.75 1.03 6.45
N TYR A 513 -4.46 0.86 6.16
CA TYR A 513 -3.90 0.70 4.83
C TYR A 513 -3.38 -0.73 4.64
N VAL A 514 -4.30 -1.66 4.40
CA VAL A 514 -4.01 -3.04 4.02
C VAL A 514 -4.65 -3.34 2.67
N THR A 515 -3.92 -3.98 1.78
CA THR A 515 -4.45 -4.52 0.51
C THR A 515 -4.25 -6.02 0.47
N LEU A 516 -5.35 -6.76 0.31
CA LEU A 516 -5.37 -8.19 0.05
C LEU A 516 -5.87 -8.43 -1.37
N SER A 517 -5.07 -9.10 -2.21
CA SER A 517 -5.47 -9.35 -3.60
C SER A 517 -5.11 -10.73 -4.13
N ASN A 518 -5.95 -11.29 -5.01
CA ASN A 518 -5.71 -12.55 -5.72
C ASN A 518 -5.28 -13.69 -4.77
N GLY A 519 -6.13 -14.02 -3.80
CA GLY A 519 -5.76 -14.94 -2.72
C GLY A 519 -6.80 -16.01 -2.43
N ILE A 520 -6.34 -17.17 -1.96
CA ILE A 520 -7.19 -18.27 -1.50
C ILE A 520 -6.77 -18.68 -0.09
N VAL A 521 -7.73 -18.69 0.82
CA VAL A 521 -7.62 -19.25 2.17
C VAL A 521 -8.56 -20.45 2.26
N HIS A 522 -8.01 -21.64 2.41
CA HIS A 522 -8.76 -22.88 2.50
C HIS A 522 -8.42 -23.60 3.80
N THR A 523 -9.42 -24.13 4.49
CA THR A 523 -9.23 -24.98 5.66
C THR A 523 -10.30 -26.06 5.74
N ARG A 524 -10.11 -27.10 6.56
CA ARG A 524 -11.12 -28.13 6.83
C ARG A 524 -12.08 -27.77 7.96
N GLY A 525 -11.77 -26.71 8.71
CA GLY A 525 -12.61 -26.23 9.80
C GLY A 525 -11.92 -25.12 10.60
N GLY A 526 -12.20 -23.86 10.25
CA GLY A 526 -11.68 -22.68 10.94
C GLY A 526 -12.79 -21.71 11.36
N THR A 527 -12.43 -20.66 12.10
CA THR A 527 -13.35 -19.63 12.58
C THR A 527 -13.59 -18.55 11.53
N ALA A 528 -12.53 -17.91 11.03
CA ALA A 528 -12.63 -16.83 10.04
C ALA A 528 -11.51 -16.87 8.99
N GLY A 529 -11.87 -16.77 7.71
CA GLY A 529 -10.86 -16.68 6.65
C GLY A 529 -10.08 -15.37 6.73
N ILE A 530 -10.81 -14.25 6.74
CA ILE A 530 -10.27 -12.90 6.94
C ILE A 530 -11.00 -12.24 8.13
N THR A 531 -10.28 -11.63 9.06
CA THR A 531 -10.89 -10.87 10.16
C THR A 531 -10.29 -9.47 10.30
N SER A 532 -11.16 -8.47 10.51
CA SER A 532 -10.77 -7.09 10.79
C SER A 532 -11.82 -6.40 11.68
N PRO A 533 -11.41 -5.64 12.72
CA PRO A 533 -12.33 -4.86 13.55
C PRO A 533 -12.91 -3.65 12.83
N ASN A 534 -12.42 -3.32 11.63
CA ASN A 534 -12.92 -2.24 10.80
C ASN A 534 -13.15 -2.71 9.36
N ASN A 535 -13.60 -1.80 8.49
CA ASN A 535 -13.86 -2.08 7.08
C ASN A 535 -12.85 -1.41 6.15
N GLN A 536 -11.66 -1.03 6.63
CA GLN A 536 -10.72 -0.16 5.90
C GLN A 536 -9.82 -0.91 4.92
N ALA A 537 -9.55 -2.20 5.16
CA ALA A 537 -8.74 -3.02 4.25
C ALA A 537 -9.35 -3.10 2.84
N THR A 538 -8.52 -2.87 1.81
CA THR A 538 -8.88 -3.13 0.41
C THR A 538 -8.77 -4.62 0.13
N ILE A 539 -9.83 -5.25 -0.41
CA ILE A 539 -9.91 -6.69 -0.66
C ILE A 539 -10.41 -6.93 -2.07
N ILE A 540 -9.65 -7.66 -2.90
CA ILE A 540 -9.98 -7.88 -4.32
C ILE A 540 -9.67 -9.31 -4.73
N ALA A 541 -10.65 -10.04 -5.26
CA ALA A 541 -10.45 -11.42 -5.74
C ALA A 541 -9.83 -12.35 -4.68
N VAL A 542 -10.28 -12.22 -3.43
CA VAL A 542 -9.90 -13.12 -2.33
C VAL A 542 -11.05 -14.09 -2.07
N ARG A 543 -10.73 -15.36 -1.84
CA ARG A 543 -11.70 -16.40 -1.49
C ARG A 543 -11.30 -17.08 -0.19
N ALA A 544 -12.26 -17.28 0.71
CA ALA A 544 -12.10 -18.11 1.90
C ALA A 544 -13.09 -19.28 1.86
N VAL A 545 -12.61 -20.50 2.09
CA VAL A 545 -13.41 -21.74 2.00
C VAL A 545 -13.12 -22.62 3.22
N GLY A 546 -14.18 -23.22 3.79
CA GLY A 546 -14.10 -24.11 4.94
C GLY A 546 -13.96 -23.44 6.31
N TYR A 547 -13.99 -22.10 6.35
CA TYR A 547 -14.17 -21.32 7.58
C TYR A 547 -15.66 -21.17 7.92
N THR A 548 -15.97 -21.05 9.21
CA THR A 548 -17.33 -20.77 9.72
C THR A 548 -17.87 -19.49 9.08
N ASP A 549 -17.03 -18.45 9.05
CA ASP A 549 -17.27 -17.21 8.34
C ASP A 549 -16.12 -16.96 7.36
N ALA A 550 -16.42 -16.71 6.09
CA ALA A 550 -15.40 -16.43 5.07
C ALA A 550 -14.66 -15.11 5.40
N ALA A 551 -15.40 -14.12 5.89
CA ALA A 551 -14.83 -12.91 6.46
C ALA A 551 -15.65 -12.40 7.66
N VAL A 552 -14.98 -11.73 8.59
CA VAL A 552 -15.58 -10.95 9.68
C VAL A 552 -14.99 -9.55 9.62
N LEU A 553 -15.76 -8.56 9.14
CA LEU A 553 -15.29 -7.19 8.92
C LEU A 553 -16.17 -6.21 9.71
N ALA A 554 -15.57 -5.44 10.61
CA ALA A 554 -16.30 -4.52 11.51
C ALA A 554 -17.47 -5.21 12.26
N GLY A 555 -17.26 -6.45 12.70
CA GLY A 555 -18.29 -7.27 13.37
C GLY A 555 -19.30 -7.93 12.43
N GLN A 556 -19.37 -7.54 11.16
CA GLN A 556 -20.26 -8.16 10.18
C GLN A 556 -19.66 -9.46 9.65
N LYS A 557 -20.45 -10.54 9.68
CA LYS A 557 -20.08 -11.87 9.20
C LYS A 557 -20.49 -12.07 7.75
N TYR A 558 -19.62 -12.68 6.95
CA TYR A 558 -19.84 -12.94 5.53
C TYR A 558 -19.61 -14.42 5.19
N LYS A 559 -20.48 -15.00 4.36
CA LYS A 559 -20.29 -16.35 3.80
C LYS A 559 -19.39 -16.40 2.56
N VAL A 560 -19.12 -15.24 1.96
CA VAL A 560 -18.16 -15.04 0.87
C VAL A 560 -17.39 -13.77 1.18
N VAL A 561 -16.09 -13.76 0.95
CA VAL A 561 -15.26 -12.56 1.14
C VAL A 561 -15.74 -11.47 0.16
N PRO A 562 -16.15 -10.27 0.62
CA PRO A 562 -16.57 -9.21 -0.27
C PRO A 562 -15.38 -8.60 -1.01
N ASN A 563 -15.61 -8.12 -2.23
CA ASN A 563 -14.70 -7.15 -2.83
C ASN A 563 -14.92 -5.81 -2.12
N ASN A 564 -13.90 -5.30 -1.44
CA ASN A 564 -13.95 -4.06 -0.67
C ASN A 564 -12.96 -3.09 -1.29
N LEU A 565 -13.44 -2.12 -2.06
CA LEU A 565 -12.64 -1.13 -2.76
C LEU A 565 -12.74 0.23 -2.05
N LYS A 566 -11.62 0.94 -1.94
CA LYS A 566 -11.52 2.25 -1.30
C LYS A 566 -11.12 3.34 -2.29
N GLY A 567 -11.48 4.58 -1.99
CA GLY A 567 -11.24 5.73 -2.85
C GLY A 567 -12.28 5.88 -3.97
N GLY A 568 -12.15 6.95 -4.75
CA GLY A 568 -13.06 7.25 -5.86
C GLY A 568 -13.07 6.12 -6.89
N PHE A 569 -14.25 5.56 -7.16
CA PHE A 569 -14.41 4.37 -8.01
C PHE A 569 -14.85 4.73 -9.42
N ARG A 570 -14.18 4.17 -10.44
CA ARG A 570 -14.59 4.31 -11.85
C ARG A 570 -14.60 2.94 -12.51
N ALA A 571 -15.75 2.53 -13.03
CA ALA A 571 -15.93 1.23 -13.67
C ALA A 571 -16.75 1.32 -14.96
N ALA A 572 -16.27 0.68 -16.03
CA ALA A 572 -16.91 0.68 -17.34
C ALA A 572 -17.29 2.09 -17.85
N ALA A 573 -16.49 3.11 -17.52
CA ALA A 573 -16.76 4.50 -17.88
C ALA A 573 -15.59 5.08 -18.69
N SER A 574 -15.88 5.73 -19.81
CA SER A 574 -14.86 6.36 -20.66
C SER A 574 -14.40 7.73 -20.15
N SER A 575 -15.18 8.37 -19.27
CA SER A 575 -14.95 9.72 -18.75
C SER A 575 -15.66 9.94 -17.40
N GLY A 576 -15.68 11.19 -16.91
CA GLY A 576 -16.16 11.58 -15.58
C GLY A 576 -15.03 11.59 -14.54
N SER A 577 -15.24 12.18 -13.36
CA SER A 577 -14.24 12.25 -12.29
C SER A 577 -14.87 11.97 -10.92
N PRO A 578 -14.59 10.81 -10.28
CA PRO A 578 -14.98 10.60 -8.89
C PRO A 578 -14.09 11.47 -7.99
N LEU A 579 -14.63 12.57 -7.46
CA LEU A 579 -13.86 13.60 -6.75
C LEU A 579 -13.68 13.33 -5.25
N THR A 580 -14.40 12.36 -4.70
CA THR A 580 -14.29 11.95 -3.30
C THR A 580 -14.01 10.46 -3.18
N ASP A 581 -13.48 10.04 -2.04
CA ASP A 581 -13.22 8.64 -1.68
C ASP A 581 -14.46 7.74 -1.59
N THR A 582 -15.64 8.36 -1.58
CA THR A 582 -16.97 7.74 -1.50
C THR A 582 -17.78 7.87 -2.78
N SER A 583 -17.21 8.48 -3.83
CA SER A 583 -17.88 8.69 -5.12
C SER A 583 -17.62 7.54 -6.10
N ALA A 584 -18.62 7.22 -6.92
CA ALA A 584 -18.53 6.18 -7.94
C ALA A 584 -19.10 6.65 -9.29
N ILE A 585 -18.41 6.31 -10.38
CA ILE A 585 -18.88 6.50 -11.75
C ILE A 585 -18.91 5.12 -12.43
N ILE A 586 -20.10 4.69 -12.81
CA ILE A 586 -20.34 3.38 -13.41
C ILE A 586 -21.09 3.57 -14.73
N ALA A 587 -20.62 2.94 -15.80
CA ALA A 587 -21.24 2.99 -17.13
C ALA A 587 -21.45 4.42 -17.69
N GLY A 588 -20.52 5.34 -17.36
CA GLY A 588 -20.60 6.75 -17.74
C GLY A 588 -19.83 7.11 -19.02
N SER A 589 -20.39 8.02 -19.81
CA SER A 589 -19.69 8.75 -20.88
C SER A 589 -20.06 10.24 -20.83
N GLY A 590 -19.18 11.12 -21.33
CA GLY A 590 -19.31 12.58 -21.21
C GLY A 590 -18.88 13.18 -19.86
N THR A 591 -19.18 14.46 -19.64
CA THR A 591 -18.80 15.26 -18.47
C THR A 591 -19.86 15.15 -17.37
N ILE A 592 -19.76 14.12 -16.52
CA ILE A 592 -20.63 13.93 -15.36
C ILE A 592 -19.85 14.32 -14.10
N ILE A 593 -20.40 15.24 -13.30
CA ILE A 593 -19.77 15.72 -12.06
C ILE A 593 -20.83 15.80 -10.95
N ALA A 594 -20.85 14.81 -10.06
CA ALA A 594 -21.60 14.92 -8.82
C ALA A 594 -20.76 15.73 -7.81
N LYS A 595 -21.07 17.01 -7.61
CA LYS A 595 -20.41 17.84 -6.59
C LYS A 595 -21.25 17.83 -5.32
N GLY A 596 -20.62 17.65 -4.17
CA GLY A 596 -21.29 17.59 -2.86
C GLY A 596 -21.78 16.19 -2.47
N GLU A 597 -22.11 16.00 -1.19
CA GLU A 597 -22.36 14.70 -0.58
C GLU A 597 -23.75 14.12 -0.90
N ARG A 598 -23.87 12.79 -0.99
CA ARG A 598 -25.17 12.09 -1.11
C ARG A 598 -25.98 12.45 -2.38
N ASN A 599 -25.30 12.70 -3.49
CA ASN A 599 -25.94 13.03 -4.76
C ASN A 599 -26.03 11.82 -5.69
N PHE A 600 -27.00 11.84 -6.61
CA PHE A 600 -27.23 10.76 -7.57
C PHE A 600 -27.51 11.28 -8.98
N ILE A 601 -26.75 10.80 -9.97
CA ILE A 601 -26.93 11.15 -11.38
C ILE A 601 -27.06 9.87 -12.17
N ALA A 602 -28.17 9.69 -12.92
CA ALA A 602 -28.44 8.46 -13.66
C ALA A 602 -29.20 8.68 -14.96
N GLY A 603 -28.83 7.92 -16.00
CA GLY A 603 -29.49 7.98 -17.31
C GLY A 603 -29.37 9.33 -18.02
N VAL A 604 -28.24 10.03 -17.85
CA VAL A 604 -28.03 11.38 -18.39
C VAL A 604 -27.20 11.40 -19.68
N ALA A 605 -27.36 12.46 -20.47
CA ALA A 605 -26.55 12.73 -21.66
C ALA A 605 -26.25 14.23 -21.79
N GLY A 606 -25.27 14.61 -22.62
CA GLY A 606 -24.91 16.02 -22.83
C GLY A 606 -24.20 16.71 -21.66
N GLY A 607 -23.96 15.99 -20.55
CA GLY A 607 -23.40 16.51 -19.32
C GLY A 607 -24.46 16.63 -18.21
N ALA A 608 -24.04 16.54 -16.96
CA ALA A 608 -24.90 16.77 -15.81
C ALA A 608 -24.07 17.10 -14.58
N THR A 609 -24.57 18.01 -13.74
CA THR A 609 -23.93 18.32 -12.46
C THR A 609 -24.94 18.46 -11.34
N THR A 610 -24.54 18.05 -10.15
CA THR A 610 -25.21 18.42 -8.90
C THR A 610 -24.28 19.28 -8.06
N GLU A 611 -24.84 20.15 -7.23
CA GLU A 611 -24.17 20.89 -6.15
C GLU A 611 -24.97 20.68 -4.85
N GLY A 612 -24.40 20.94 -3.67
CA GLY A 612 -25.11 20.70 -2.39
C GLY A 612 -25.22 19.21 -2.02
N SER A 613 -26.23 18.84 -1.20
CA SER A 613 -26.41 17.47 -0.72
C SER A 613 -27.81 16.91 -1.00
N ARG A 614 -27.95 15.59 -1.21
CA ARG A 614 -29.25 14.91 -1.46
C ARG A 614 -29.93 15.37 -2.76
N ASN A 615 -29.15 15.64 -3.80
CA ASN A 615 -29.64 16.11 -5.09
C ASN A 615 -29.59 15.04 -6.19
N GLY A 616 -30.50 15.15 -7.15
CA GLY A 616 -30.69 14.16 -8.21
C GLY A 616 -30.82 14.75 -9.62
N VAL A 617 -30.15 14.16 -10.61
CA VAL A 617 -30.44 14.41 -12.04
C VAL A 617 -30.71 13.06 -12.72
N LEU A 618 -31.93 12.87 -13.21
CA LEU A 618 -32.43 11.59 -13.70
C LEU A 618 -32.97 11.73 -15.11
N TYR A 619 -32.57 10.80 -16.00
CA TYR A 619 -33.14 10.68 -17.35
C TYR A 619 -33.13 11.98 -18.17
N SER A 620 -32.09 12.78 -18.02
CA SER A 620 -32.06 14.17 -18.51
C SER A 620 -30.86 14.47 -19.40
N TRP A 621 -31.01 15.45 -20.28
CA TRP A 621 -29.96 15.96 -21.16
C TRP A 621 -29.47 17.32 -20.69
N ASN A 622 -28.15 17.48 -20.46
CA ASN A 622 -27.49 18.74 -20.10
C ASN A 622 -28.23 19.49 -18.98
N SER A 623 -28.51 18.81 -17.87
CA SER A 623 -29.37 19.32 -16.79
C SER A 623 -28.66 19.27 -15.44
N HIS A 624 -29.04 20.19 -14.55
CA HIS A 624 -28.26 20.47 -13.35
C HIS A 624 -29.12 20.80 -12.14
N THR A 625 -28.63 20.43 -10.96
CA THR A 625 -29.02 21.09 -9.70
C THR A 625 -27.92 22.04 -9.25
N LYS A 626 -28.28 23.17 -8.64
CA LYS A 626 -27.37 24.19 -8.14
C LYS A 626 -27.79 24.66 -6.75
N GLY A 627 -26.84 25.21 -5.98
CA GLY A 627 -27.09 25.77 -4.66
C GLY A 627 -26.42 24.99 -3.53
N GLU A 628 -26.31 25.63 -2.36
CA GLU A 628 -25.68 25.05 -1.17
C GLU A 628 -26.63 24.14 -0.37
N SER A 629 -27.94 24.33 -0.52
CA SER A 629 -28.97 23.49 0.11
C SER A 629 -29.39 22.29 -0.75
N GLY A 630 -30.16 21.38 -0.15
CA GLY A 630 -30.33 20.01 -0.64
C GLY A 630 -31.75 19.57 -0.99
N SER A 631 -31.92 18.29 -1.30
CA SER A 631 -33.22 17.65 -1.59
C SER A 631 -33.91 18.17 -2.85
N SER A 632 -33.15 18.33 -3.94
CA SER A 632 -33.63 18.88 -5.22
C SER A 632 -33.42 17.88 -6.35
N ALA A 633 -34.37 17.81 -7.29
CA ALA A 633 -34.26 16.92 -8.45
C ALA A 633 -34.59 17.60 -9.77
N VAL A 634 -33.94 17.12 -10.84
CA VAL A 634 -34.35 17.32 -12.23
C VAL A 634 -34.60 15.96 -12.86
N ILE A 635 -35.79 15.75 -13.45
CA ILE A 635 -36.22 14.46 -13.97
C ILE A 635 -36.74 14.62 -15.40
N ALA A 636 -36.39 13.69 -16.29
CA ALA A 636 -36.93 13.58 -17.65
C ALA A 636 -36.91 14.91 -18.42
N SER A 637 -35.75 15.59 -18.39
CA SER A 637 -35.64 16.98 -18.82
C SER A 637 -34.52 17.24 -19.82
N LYS A 638 -34.59 18.37 -20.53
CA LYS A 638 -33.52 18.86 -21.41
C LYS A 638 -33.18 20.30 -21.06
N ASN A 639 -31.92 20.60 -20.78
CA ASN A 639 -31.41 21.93 -20.45
C ASN A 639 -32.07 22.58 -19.22
N VAL A 640 -32.43 21.82 -18.19
CA VAL A 640 -33.08 22.35 -17.00
C VAL A 640 -32.07 22.55 -15.88
N VAL A 641 -32.11 23.73 -15.25
CA VAL A 641 -31.44 23.99 -13.98
C VAL A 641 -32.49 24.04 -12.87
N ASN A 642 -32.21 23.43 -11.73
CA ASN A 642 -33.00 23.58 -10.52
C ASN A 642 -32.15 24.10 -9.36
N THR A 643 -32.48 25.29 -8.84
CA THR A 643 -31.77 25.93 -7.72
C THR A 643 -32.48 25.82 -6.36
N LYS A 644 -33.70 25.27 -6.33
CA LYS A 644 -34.58 25.31 -5.16
C LYS A 644 -34.58 24.01 -4.37
N GLU A 645 -34.32 24.10 -3.08
CA GLU A 645 -34.46 22.99 -2.13
C GLU A 645 -35.89 22.44 -2.06
N TYR A 646 -36.01 21.14 -1.78
CA TYR A 646 -37.29 20.43 -1.67
C TYR A 646 -38.19 20.55 -2.91
N THR A 647 -37.57 20.59 -4.10
CA THR A 647 -38.31 20.66 -5.36
C THR A 647 -37.95 19.57 -6.36
N VAL A 648 -38.95 19.14 -7.13
CA VAL A 648 -38.77 18.35 -8.35
C VAL A 648 -39.12 19.22 -9.55
N ALA A 649 -38.16 19.37 -10.47
CA ALA A 649 -38.33 20.13 -11.70
C ALA A 649 -38.35 19.21 -12.92
N LEU A 650 -39.30 19.46 -13.83
CA LEU A 650 -39.37 18.86 -15.16
C LEU A 650 -39.41 19.97 -16.20
N GLY A 651 -38.76 19.78 -17.34
CA GLY A 651 -38.82 20.76 -18.41
C GLY A 651 -38.00 20.44 -19.65
N HIS A 652 -38.18 21.27 -20.67
CA HIS A 652 -37.50 21.14 -21.94
C HIS A 652 -37.16 22.53 -22.46
N GLY A 653 -35.86 22.77 -22.68
CA GLY A 653 -35.34 23.99 -23.28
C GLY A 653 -34.39 23.72 -24.44
N ASP A 654 -34.28 24.69 -25.33
CA ASP A 654 -33.26 24.72 -26.38
C ASP A 654 -32.14 25.70 -25.98
N GLY A 655 -30.89 25.41 -26.40
CA GLY A 655 -29.73 26.20 -26.00
C GLY A 655 -29.15 25.79 -24.64
N ASP A 656 -28.77 26.77 -23.83
CA ASP A 656 -28.06 26.55 -22.57
C ASP A 656 -28.99 26.15 -21.41
N PRO A 657 -28.47 25.44 -20.40
CA PRO A 657 -29.23 25.07 -19.22
C PRO A 657 -29.69 26.28 -18.41
N SER A 658 -30.98 26.33 -18.05
CA SER A 658 -31.57 27.46 -17.33
C SER A 658 -32.75 27.05 -16.44
N GLU A 659 -33.02 27.83 -15.39
CA GLU A 659 -34.25 27.69 -14.59
C GLU A 659 -35.50 28.05 -15.40
N ALA A 660 -35.36 28.93 -16.39
CA ALA A 660 -36.47 29.32 -17.28
C ALA A 660 -36.96 28.16 -18.16
N ASN A 661 -36.19 27.07 -18.25
CA ASN A 661 -36.56 25.89 -19.01
C ASN A 661 -37.49 24.94 -18.22
N LYS A 662 -37.74 25.19 -16.93
CA LYS A 662 -38.74 24.47 -16.12
C LYS A 662 -40.14 24.63 -16.74
N LYS A 663 -40.87 23.52 -16.83
CA LYS A 663 -42.27 23.46 -17.29
C LYS A 663 -43.20 23.00 -16.17
N ILE A 664 -42.70 22.16 -15.28
CA ILE A 664 -43.40 21.72 -14.06
C ILE A 664 -42.42 21.84 -12.89
N GLU A 665 -42.87 22.44 -11.80
CA GLU A 665 -42.16 22.47 -10.51
C GLU A 665 -43.12 21.99 -9.42
N ILE A 666 -42.73 20.94 -8.71
CA ILE A 666 -43.41 20.44 -7.51
C ILE A 666 -42.57 20.88 -6.32
N ASP A 667 -43.11 21.78 -5.50
CA ASP A 667 -42.49 22.39 -4.34
C ASP A 667 -43.06 21.74 -3.08
N ALA A 668 -42.28 20.83 -2.49
CA ALA A 668 -42.69 20.06 -1.33
C ALA A 668 -42.66 20.88 -0.04
N MET A 669 -41.81 21.91 0.04
CA MET A 669 -41.75 22.79 1.21
C MET A 669 -42.95 23.73 1.27
N GLY A 670 -43.33 24.30 0.11
CA GLY A 670 -44.47 25.20 0.01
C GLY A 670 -45.81 24.52 -0.28
N GLY A 671 -45.83 23.23 -0.63
CA GLY A 671 -47.04 22.52 -1.06
C GLY A 671 -47.62 23.02 -2.38
N ARG A 672 -46.77 23.44 -3.33
CA ARG A 672 -47.18 24.11 -4.57
C ARG A 672 -46.82 23.30 -5.80
N VAL A 673 -47.73 23.27 -6.77
CA VAL A 673 -47.47 22.76 -8.12
C VAL A 673 -47.59 23.91 -9.11
N ARG A 674 -46.54 24.16 -9.89
CA ARG A 674 -46.53 25.16 -10.95
C ARG A 674 -46.38 24.45 -12.28
N ALA A 675 -47.23 24.78 -13.25
CA ALA A 675 -47.14 24.28 -14.62
C ALA A 675 -47.27 25.44 -15.61
N THR A 676 -46.49 25.44 -16.69
CA THR A 676 -46.63 26.43 -17.77
C THR A 676 -47.74 26.07 -18.77
N GLY A 677 -48.22 24.83 -18.74
CA GLY A 677 -49.30 24.31 -19.58
C GLY A 677 -50.55 23.97 -18.78
N ALA A 678 -51.55 23.37 -19.43
CA ALA A 678 -52.79 22.96 -18.79
C ALA A 678 -52.59 21.79 -17.81
N ILE A 679 -53.39 21.77 -16.75
CA ILE A 679 -53.63 20.58 -15.92
C ILE A 679 -54.99 20.03 -16.36
N GLU A 680 -55.00 18.88 -17.01
CA GLU A 680 -56.16 18.34 -17.70
C GLU A 680 -56.71 17.09 -17.01
N SER A 681 -58.03 17.00 -16.91
CA SER A 681 -58.73 15.75 -16.62
C SER A 681 -59.00 15.00 -17.92
N ALA A 682 -58.57 13.74 -18.02
CA ALA A 682 -58.81 12.88 -19.18
C ALA A 682 -60.06 11.98 -19.06
N SER A 683 -60.88 12.17 -18.02
CA SER A 683 -62.03 11.32 -17.71
C SER A 683 -63.35 12.11 -17.70
N ASN A 684 -64.44 11.54 -17.20
CA ASN A 684 -65.73 12.23 -17.08
C ASN A 684 -65.78 13.25 -15.93
N LEU A 685 -64.64 13.69 -15.39
CA LEU A 685 -64.61 14.76 -14.42
C LEU A 685 -64.70 16.12 -15.14
N GLN A 686 -65.87 16.77 -15.12
CA GLN A 686 -66.22 17.86 -16.04
C GLN A 686 -66.74 19.12 -15.33
N ASP A 687 -66.65 19.16 -14.00
CA ASP A 687 -67.06 20.30 -13.19
C ASP A 687 -65.98 20.76 -12.20
N PHE A 688 -66.10 22.02 -11.79
CA PHE A 688 -65.34 22.64 -10.72
C PHE A 688 -66.21 22.62 -9.47
N GLY A 689 -65.73 21.98 -8.41
CA GLY A 689 -66.48 21.82 -7.18
C GLY A 689 -65.76 22.32 -5.95
N GLU A 690 -66.54 22.57 -4.90
CA GLU A 690 -66.05 22.97 -3.58
C GLU A 690 -66.84 22.24 -2.49
N TYR A 691 -66.18 21.96 -1.37
CA TYR A 691 -66.81 21.32 -0.22
C TYR A 691 -67.70 22.30 0.55
N PHE A 692 -68.96 21.89 0.81
CA PHE A 692 -69.90 22.60 1.68
C PHE A 692 -70.48 21.65 2.74
N GLU A 693 -70.78 22.19 3.92
CA GLU A 693 -71.38 21.46 5.03
C GLU A 693 -72.92 21.51 4.95
N SER A 694 -73.61 20.38 5.16
CA SER A 694 -75.07 20.32 5.27
C SER A 694 -75.59 20.93 6.58
N ILE A 695 -76.70 21.65 6.53
CA ILE A 695 -77.25 22.37 7.70
C ILE A 695 -77.65 21.45 8.87
N ASP A 696 -78.08 20.23 8.58
CA ASP A 696 -78.54 19.21 9.53
C ASP A 696 -77.48 18.15 9.86
N GLY A 697 -76.29 18.28 9.28
CA GLY A 697 -75.21 17.30 9.40
C GLY A 697 -75.47 15.97 8.68
N GLN A 698 -76.49 15.89 7.83
CA GLN A 698 -76.87 14.66 7.13
C GLN A 698 -76.36 14.65 5.69
N LYS A 699 -76.15 13.43 5.19
CA LYS A 699 -75.78 13.20 3.80
C LYS A 699 -76.89 13.59 2.83
N ILE A 700 -76.54 14.40 1.84
CA ILE A 700 -77.32 14.68 0.64
C ILE A 700 -76.75 13.86 -0.50
N ASP A 701 -77.57 12.99 -1.08
CA ASP A 701 -77.15 12.14 -2.19
C ASP A 701 -76.71 12.95 -3.42
N ALA A 702 -75.92 12.31 -4.28
CA ALA A 702 -75.47 12.91 -5.53
C ALA A 702 -76.62 13.37 -6.43
N SER A 703 -76.31 14.40 -7.21
CA SER A 703 -77.16 14.98 -8.26
C SER A 703 -78.39 15.75 -7.77
N TYR A 704 -78.51 16.02 -6.47
CA TYR A 704 -79.49 16.97 -5.95
C TYR A 704 -79.02 18.42 -6.13
N LEU A 705 -79.94 19.33 -6.48
CA LEU A 705 -79.74 20.78 -6.43
C LEU A 705 -79.81 21.26 -4.99
N VAL A 706 -78.83 22.09 -4.61
CA VAL A 706 -78.73 22.64 -3.25
C VAL A 706 -78.76 24.17 -3.27
N THR A 707 -79.20 24.76 -2.17
CA THR A 707 -79.16 26.20 -1.89
C THR A 707 -78.35 26.45 -0.62
N LEU A 708 -77.90 27.69 -0.45
CA LEU A 708 -77.34 28.16 0.82
C LEU A 708 -78.43 28.55 1.80
N GLU A 709 -78.21 28.22 3.07
CA GLU A 709 -78.88 28.79 4.23
C GLU A 709 -77.79 29.16 5.25
N GLY A 710 -77.45 30.45 5.30
CA GLY A 710 -76.19 30.90 5.92
C GLY A 710 -74.98 30.43 5.10
N ASP A 711 -74.03 29.77 5.76
CA ASP A 711 -72.83 29.17 5.18
C ASP A 711 -72.97 27.67 4.85
N LYS A 712 -74.13 27.07 5.18
CA LYS A 712 -74.40 25.65 4.99
C LYS A 712 -75.37 25.39 3.83
N ILE A 713 -75.41 24.15 3.36
CA ILE A 713 -76.27 23.72 2.27
C ILE A 713 -77.47 22.91 2.75
N ARG A 714 -78.56 23.00 1.99
CA ARG A 714 -79.70 22.07 2.02
C ARG A 714 -80.24 21.88 0.60
N LYS A 715 -81.08 20.87 0.40
CA LYS A 715 -81.83 20.71 -0.86
C LYS A 715 -82.61 22.00 -1.18
N ALA A 716 -82.55 22.43 -2.44
CA ALA A 716 -83.25 23.63 -2.92
C ALA A 716 -84.74 23.35 -3.17
N ASN A 717 -85.59 24.33 -2.87
CA ASN A 717 -87.03 24.33 -3.13
C ASN A 717 -87.43 25.46 -4.08
N ALA A 718 -88.71 25.51 -4.44
CA ALA A 718 -89.22 26.49 -5.38
C ALA A 718 -89.01 27.91 -4.83
N GLY A 719 -88.35 28.76 -5.61
CA GLY A 719 -88.00 30.13 -5.23
C GLY A 719 -86.63 30.30 -4.54
N ASP A 720 -85.95 29.21 -4.17
CA ASP A 720 -84.57 29.29 -3.66
C ASP A 720 -83.58 29.65 -4.77
N LYS A 721 -82.51 30.36 -4.42
CA LYS A 721 -81.36 30.58 -5.31
C LYS A 721 -80.46 29.35 -5.25
N ILE A 722 -80.50 28.53 -6.30
CA ILE A 722 -79.65 27.34 -6.40
C ILE A 722 -78.17 27.74 -6.40
N LEU A 723 -77.40 27.12 -5.49
CA LEU A 723 -75.95 27.24 -5.40
C LEU A 723 -75.27 26.35 -6.46
N GLY A 724 -75.67 25.08 -6.49
CA GLY A 724 -74.96 24.05 -7.23
C GLY A 724 -75.61 22.68 -7.12
N VAL A 725 -74.90 21.68 -7.63
CA VAL A 725 -75.34 20.28 -7.62
C VAL A 725 -74.37 19.46 -6.79
N VAL A 726 -74.86 18.55 -5.93
CA VAL A 726 -73.98 17.58 -5.25
C VAL A 726 -73.28 16.72 -6.30
N SER A 727 -71.99 16.96 -6.51
CA SER A 727 -71.20 16.40 -7.61
C SER A 727 -70.44 15.15 -7.19
N LYS A 728 -70.33 14.21 -8.13
CA LYS A 728 -69.41 13.06 -8.06
C LYS A 728 -68.37 13.09 -9.17
N THR A 729 -68.32 14.17 -9.94
CA THR A 729 -67.52 14.30 -11.16
C THR A 729 -66.68 15.57 -11.19
N ALA A 730 -66.44 16.20 -10.04
CA ALA A 730 -65.60 17.38 -9.99
C ALA A 730 -64.14 17.04 -10.36
N GLY A 731 -63.60 17.71 -11.37
CA GLY A 731 -62.21 17.55 -11.84
C GLY A 731 -61.23 18.41 -11.05
N LEU A 732 -61.70 19.52 -10.49
CA LEU A 732 -61.01 20.31 -9.48
C LEU A 732 -61.93 20.43 -8.27
N VAL A 733 -61.41 20.08 -7.09
CA VAL A 733 -62.15 20.16 -5.82
C VAL A 733 -61.40 21.08 -4.86
N LEU A 734 -62.06 22.14 -4.41
CA LEU A 734 -61.53 23.10 -3.44
C LEU A 734 -62.06 22.81 -2.03
N GLY A 735 -61.31 23.24 -1.01
CA GLY A 735 -61.75 23.13 0.39
C GLY A 735 -61.77 21.70 0.96
N GLY A 736 -61.03 20.75 0.40
CA GLY A 736 -61.10 19.35 0.87
C GLY A 736 -60.50 19.06 2.25
N ALA A 737 -59.60 19.92 2.74
CA ALA A 737 -58.85 19.70 4.00
C ALA A 737 -58.25 18.28 4.10
N ALA A 738 -57.69 17.76 2.99
CA ALA A 738 -57.36 16.33 2.88
C ALA A 738 -56.27 15.83 3.86
N PHE A 739 -55.38 16.71 4.33
CA PHE A 739 -54.19 16.33 5.10
C PHE A 739 -54.28 16.65 6.59
N TYR A 740 -54.99 17.70 6.96
CA TYR A 740 -55.06 18.21 8.32
C TYR A 740 -56.35 19.02 8.51
N TRP A 741 -56.77 19.17 9.77
CA TRP A 741 -57.92 20.01 10.12
C TRP A 741 -57.78 21.42 9.54
N ASN A 742 -58.80 21.89 8.83
CA ASN A 742 -58.76 23.11 8.02
C ASN A 742 -58.16 24.33 8.75
N ASP A 743 -58.45 24.46 10.05
CA ASP A 743 -58.05 25.61 10.87
C ASP A 743 -56.89 25.29 11.81
N ARG A 744 -56.14 24.21 11.53
CA ARG A 744 -54.91 23.86 12.24
C ARG A 744 -53.89 25.00 12.24
N TYR A 745 -53.86 25.80 11.18
CA TYR A 745 -52.94 26.91 11.05
C TYR A 745 -53.67 28.24 11.05
N LEU A 746 -53.07 29.23 11.69
CA LEU A 746 -53.58 30.60 11.73
C LEU A 746 -53.56 31.21 10.34
N ARG A 747 -54.62 31.97 10.05
CA ARG A 747 -54.79 32.74 8.81
C ARG A 747 -55.09 34.20 9.16
N ASP A 748 -54.76 35.10 8.26
CA ASP A 748 -55.15 36.51 8.37
C ASP A 748 -56.64 36.70 8.02
N GLU A 749 -57.10 37.96 8.04
CA GLU A 749 -58.50 38.32 7.76
C GLU A 749 -58.94 37.99 6.32
N PHE A 750 -58.02 37.68 5.40
CA PHE A 750 -58.29 37.33 4.00
C PHE A 750 -58.02 35.84 3.70
N GLY A 751 -57.61 35.05 4.69
CA GLY A 751 -57.38 33.61 4.56
C GLY A 751 -55.95 33.21 4.20
N GLU A 752 -55.00 34.15 4.12
CA GLU A 752 -53.58 33.86 3.90
C GLU A 752 -52.96 33.26 5.18
N LEU A 753 -52.14 32.23 5.05
CA LEU A 753 -51.47 31.61 6.19
C LEU A 753 -50.52 32.59 6.88
N ILE A 754 -50.61 32.69 8.21
CA ILE A 754 -49.64 33.40 9.03
C ILE A 754 -48.47 32.45 9.31
N TYR A 755 -47.26 32.94 9.09
CA TYR A 755 -46.04 32.17 9.34
C TYR A 755 -45.31 32.67 10.58
N ARG A 756 -44.52 31.79 11.20
CA ARG A 756 -43.57 32.09 12.26
C ARG A 756 -42.19 31.56 11.90
N GLU A 757 -41.17 32.18 12.45
CA GLU A 757 -39.80 31.68 12.33
C GLU A 757 -39.47 30.74 13.50
N ILE A 758 -38.85 29.61 13.18
CA ILE A 758 -38.29 28.69 14.16
C ILE A 758 -36.82 28.42 13.83
N TYR A 759 -36.03 28.06 14.84
CA TYR A 759 -34.67 27.57 14.65
C TYR A 759 -34.70 26.04 14.56
N GLU A 760 -34.29 25.50 13.42
CA GLU A 760 -34.16 24.07 13.17
C GLU A 760 -32.73 23.79 12.67
N ASP A 761 -32.00 22.90 13.34
CA ASP A 761 -30.60 22.56 13.05
C ASP A 761 -29.66 23.78 12.89
N GLY A 762 -29.90 24.83 13.68
CA GLY A 762 -29.10 26.07 13.65
C GLY A 762 -29.44 27.01 12.48
N ARG A 763 -30.46 26.70 11.66
CA ARG A 763 -30.98 27.56 10.60
C ARG A 763 -32.33 28.14 10.99
N LEU A 764 -32.57 29.40 10.63
CA LEU A 764 -33.87 30.03 10.71
C LEU A 764 -34.75 29.54 9.56
N VAL A 765 -35.88 28.93 9.86
CA VAL A 765 -36.85 28.44 8.88
C VAL A 765 -38.25 28.99 9.17
N THR A 766 -39.02 29.25 8.11
CA THR A 766 -40.35 29.84 8.17
C THR A 766 -41.41 28.73 8.05
N VAL A 767 -42.23 28.56 9.08
CA VAL A 767 -43.28 27.54 9.14
C VAL A 767 -44.65 28.16 9.41
N PRO A 768 -45.77 27.55 8.97
CA PRO A 768 -47.11 28.02 9.34
C PRO A 768 -47.28 28.08 10.86
N ALA A 769 -47.89 29.16 11.36
CA ALA A 769 -48.20 29.31 12.78
C ALA A 769 -49.38 28.40 13.14
N GLU A 770 -49.20 27.52 14.13
CA GLU A 770 -50.24 26.58 14.57
C GLU A 770 -51.29 27.32 15.40
N ASN A 771 -52.56 27.00 15.17
CA ASN A 771 -53.68 27.51 15.92
C ASN A 771 -53.66 26.93 17.34
N PRO A 772 -53.72 27.75 18.41
CA PRO A 772 -53.76 27.25 19.79
C PRO A 772 -54.92 26.28 20.10
N ASP A 773 -55.99 26.33 19.30
CA ASP A 773 -57.15 25.44 19.45
C ASP A 773 -56.93 24.06 18.80
N TYR A 774 -55.83 23.86 18.07
CA TYR A 774 -55.50 22.58 17.49
C TYR A 774 -55.07 21.58 18.58
N ASP A 775 -55.82 20.49 18.70
CA ASP A 775 -55.47 19.37 19.56
C ASP A 775 -54.84 18.22 18.73
N PRO A 776 -53.51 18.00 18.83
CA PRO A 776 -52.84 16.93 18.09
C PRO A 776 -53.18 15.52 18.58
N THR A 777 -53.90 15.37 19.70
CA THR A 777 -54.33 14.07 20.23
C THR A 777 -55.62 13.54 19.61
N VAL A 778 -56.37 14.42 18.93
CA VAL A 778 -57.60 14.04 18.22
C VAL A 778 -57.25 13.50 16.83
N GLU A 779 -57.68 12.28 16.54
CA GLU A 779 -57.52 11.69 15.20
C GLU A 779 -58.33 12.48 14.17
N TYR A 780 -57.66 13.00 13.14
CA TYR A 780 -58.30 13.81 12.12
C TYR A 780 -59.02 12.95 11.08
N THR A 781 -60.32 13.18 10.90
CA THR A 781 -61.09 12.63 9.77
C THR A 781 -61.24 13.70 8.68
N PRO A 782 -60.69 13.49 7.46
CA PRO A 782 -60.86 14.40 6.32
C PRO A 782 -62.33 14.64 5.96
N ARG A 783 -62.62 15.78 5.33
CA ARG A 783 -64.00 16.12 4.91
C ARG A 783 -64.62 15.06 4.00
N GLU A 784 -63.81 14.39 3.17
CA GLU A 784 -64.26 13.29 2.30
C GLU A 784 -64.89 12.11 3.08
N GLY A 785 -64.46 11.88 4.33
CA GLY A 785 -64.96 10.79 5.17
C GLY A 785 -66.12 11.16 6.09
N ARG A 786 -66.67 12.38 5.97
CA ARG A 786 -67.68 12.95 6.89
C ARG A 786 -68.99 13.19 6.13
N ASP A 787 -70.09 12.61 6.62
CA ASP A 787 -71.38 12.62 5.92
C ASP A 787 -71.98 14.03 5.76
N GLU A 788 -71.61 14.98 6.61
CA GLU A 788 -72.05 16.36 6.51
C GLU A 788 -71.35 17.17 5.40
N TRP A 789 -70.24 16.69 4.84
CA TRP A 789 -69.46 17.43 3.84
C TRP A 789 -69.70 16.93 2.41
N HIS A 790 -69.99 17.85 1.51
CA HIS A 790 -70.44 17.55 0.15
C HIS A 790 -69.66 18.36 -0.88
N VAL A 791 -69.16 17.71 -1.94
CA VAL A 791 -68.60 18.43 -3.09
C VAL A 791 -69.75 18.96 -3.94
N ILE A 792 -69.87 20.28 -4.06
CA ILE A 792 -70.89 20.93 -4.87
C ILE A 792 -70.27 21.40 -6.17
N GLY A 793 -70.76 20.88 -7.30
CA GLY A 793 -70.39 21.33 -8.64
C GLY A 793 -71.01 22.69 -8.90
N LEU A 794 -70.14 23.71 -9.00
CA LEU A 794 -70.51 25.11 -9.12
C LEU A 794 -70.44 25.61 -10.57
N ILE A 795 -69.56 25.04 -11.37
CA ILE A 795 -69.34 25.42 -12.78
C ILE A 795 -68.95 24.16 -13.56
N GLY A 796 -69.49 23.97 -14.76
CA GLY A 796 -69.15 22.85 -15.65
C GLY A 796 -70.32 21.90 -15.90
N GLN A 797 -70.04 20.73 -16.48
CA GLN A 797 -71.08 19.77 -16.84
C GLN A 797 -71.35 18.84 -15.66
N VAL A 798 -72.50 19.03 -15.02
CA VAL A 798 -72.94 18.24 -13.85
C VAL A 798 -74.05 17.28 -14.22
N LEU A 799 -74.22 16.23 -13.41
CA LEU A 799 -75.38 15.34 -13.49
C LEU A 799 -76.40 15.75 -12.44
N VAL A 800 -77.64 16.00 -12.86
CA VAL A 800 -78.73 16.46 -12.00
C VAL A 800 -79.93 15.52 -12.08
N ARG A 801 -80.62 15.33 -10.95
CA ARG A 801 -81.90 14.61 -10.88
C ARG A 801 -83.01 15.51 -11.43
N ILE A 802 -83.81 15.01 -12.36
CA ILE A 802 -84.90 15.76 -13.01
C ILE A 802 -86.27 15.12 -12.76
N ASP A 803 -87.34 15.92 -12.77
CA ASP A 803 -88.70 15.42 -12.83
C ASP A 803 -89.18 15.22 -14.29
N SER A 804 -90.47 14.92 -14.48
CA SER A 804 -91.07 14.70 -15.80
C SER A 804 -91.26 15.96 -16.64
N THR A 805 -91.05 17.16 -16.09
CA THR A 805 -91.30 18.44 -16.76
C THR A 805 -90.10 18.96 -17.55
N VAL A 806 -88.90 18.46 -17.24
CA VAL A 806 -87.62 18.94 -17.79
C VAL A 806 -87.32 18.32 -19.15
N ALA A 807 -87.09 19.17 -20.16
CA ALA A 807 -86.64 18.79 -21.48
C ALA A 807 -85.23 19.32 -21.81
N VAL A 808 -84.63 18.80 -22.89
CA VAL A 808 -83.35 19.31 -23.40
C VAL A 808 -83.52 20.77 -23.84
N GLY A 809 -82.62 21.63 -23.38
CA GLY A 809 -82.66 23.08 -23.62
C GLY A 809 -83.30 23.89 -22.48
N ASP A 810 -83.98 23.24 -21.54
CA ASP A 810 -84.61 23.93 -20.41
C ASP A 810 -83.56 24.38 -19.38
N SER A 811 -83.85 25.50 -18.71
CA SER A 811 -83.27 25.86 -17.42
C SER A 811 -84.21 25.41 -16.29
N VAL A 812 -83.67 25.19 -15.09
CA VAL A 812 -84.41 24.49 -14.03
C VAL A 812 -84.54 25.32 -12.75
N THR A 813 -85.65 25.16 -12.05
CA THR A 813 -85.75 25.44 -10.62
C THR A 813 -85.75 24.12 -9.86
N ALA A 814 -85.91 24.14 -8.54
CA ALA A 814 -85.83 22.93 -7.72
C ALA A 814 -87.10 22.71 -6.88
N ILE A 815 -87.47 21.46 -6.68
CA ILE A 815 -88.44 21.02 -5.67
C ILE A 815 -87.81 19.84 -4.93
N ASP A 816 -87.60 19.96 -3.61
CA ASP A 816 -86.82 18.99 -2.82
C ASP A 816 -85.48 18.59 -3.48
N GLY A 817 -84.80 19.56 -4.09
CA GLY A 817 -83.54 19.41 -4.81
C GLY A 817 -83.63 18.67 -6.15
N ILE A 818 -84.83 18.23 -6.58
CA ILE A 818 -85.05 17.67 -7.92
C ILE A 818 -85.30 18.83 -8.88
N ALA A 819 -84.58 18.83 -10.00
CA ALA A 819 -84.74 19.82 -11.05
C ALA A 819 -86.12 19.70 -11.71
N THR A 820 -86.84 20.81 -11.76
CA THR A 820 -88.12 20.98 -12.44
C THR A 820 -88.01 22.16 -13.41
N LYS A 821 -88.81 22.18 -14.48
CA LYS A 821 -88.72 23.23 -15.50
C LYS A 821 -88.97 24.61 -14.89
N ALA A 822 -88.10 25.57 -15.17
CA ALA A 822 -88.31 26.97 -14.80
C ALA A 822 -89.13 27.71 -15.87
N GLU A 823 -90.05 28.59 -15.45
CA GLU A 823 -90.81 29.46 -16.35
C GLU A 823 -90.00 30.70 -16.77
N SER A 824 -89.13 31.21 -15.89
CA SER A 824 -88.15 32.27 -16.16
C SER A 824 -86.96 32.17 -15.18
N ASP A 825 -85.80 32.73 -15.55
CA ASP A 825 -84.61 32.87 -14.69
C ASP A 825 -84.09 31.57 -14.03
N GLY A 826 -84.23 30.42 -14.72
CA GLY A 826 -83.79 29.12 -14.23
C GLY A 826 -82.26 28.93 -14.13
N TYR A 827 -81.86 27.99 -13.28
CA TYR A 827 -80.47 27.59 -13.06
C TYR A 827 -79.98 26.59 -14.12
N GLY A 828 -78.79 26.83 -14.66
CA GLY A 828 -78.14 25.93 -15.63
C GLY A 828 -78.91 25.72 -16.93
N THR A 829 -78.40 24.86 -17.81
CA THR A 829 -79.08 24.46 -19.05
C THR A 829 -78.94 22.97 -19.29
N VAL A 830 -80.06 22.28 -19.46
CA VAL A 830 -80.08 20.84 -19.69
C VAL A 830 -79.56 20.53 -21.09
N MET A 831 -78.42 19.84 -21.17
CA MET A 831 -77.78 19.48 -22.43
C MET A 831 -78.28 18.14 -22.97
N LYS A 832 -78.53 17.18 -22.07
CA LYS A 832 -78.90 15.81 -22.45
C LYS A 832 -79.62 15.09 -21.32
N ILE A 833 -80.75 14.46 -21.61
CA ILE A 833 -81.37 13.48 -20.70
C ILE A 833 -80.60 12.17 -20.82
N LYS A 834 -79.95 11.72 -19.74
CA LYS A 834 -79.17 10.47 -19.66
C LYS A 834 -80.08 9.29 -19.33
N THR A 835 -81.00 9.51 -18.40
CA THR A 835 -82.02 8.56 -17.98
C THR A 835 -83.35 9.30 -17.94
N PRO A 836 -84.37 8.89 -18.72
CA PRO A 836 -85.70 9.49 -18.64
C PRO A 836 -86.29 9.41 -17.23
N TYR A 837 -87.27 10.25 -16.94
CA TYR A 837 -88.00 10.18 -15.69
C TYR A 837 -88.66 8.80 -15.50
N ASP A 838 -88.51 8.26 -14.30
CA ASP A 838 -89.04 6.97 -13.88
C ASP A 838 -89.87 7.19 -12.61
N ALA A 839 -91.17 6.92 -12.69
CA ALA A 839 -92.12 7.17 -11.60
C ALA A 839 -91.85 6.31 -10.36
N GLU A 840 -91.23 5.13 -10.50
CA GLU A 840 -90.87 4.27 -9.36
C GLU A 840 -89.61 4.77 -8.64
N LYS A 841 -88.66 5.35 -9.40
CA LYS A 841 -87.45 5.97 -8.82
C LYS A 841 -87.69 7.38 -8.30
N GLY A 842 -88.73 8.04 -8.79
CA GLY A 842 -89.09 9.42 -8.45
C GLY A 842 -88.25 10.49 -9.14
N TYR A 843 -87.29 10.12 -10.01
CA TYR A 843 -86.46 11.06 -10.78
C TYR A 843 -85.88 10.42 -12.05
N GLY A 844 -85.58 11.24 -13.05
CA GLY A 844 -84.65 10.94 -14.15
C GLY A 844 -83.28 11.60 -13.91
N VAL A 845 -82.30 11.37 -14.80
CA VAL A 845 -80.98 12.01 -14.71
C VAL A 845 -80.68 12.75 -15.99
N ALA A 846 -80.29 14.02 -15.87
CA ALA A 846 -79.84 14.84 -16.97
C ALA A 846 -78.40 15.32 -16.77
N GLN A 847 -77.69 15.51 -17.87
CA GLN A 847 -76.45 16.27 -17.93
C GLN A 847 -76.80 17.73 -18.20
N MET A 848 -76.36 18.60 -17.32
CA MET A 848 -76.65 20.03 -17.31
C MET A 848 -75.34 20.81 -17.31
N ILE A 849 -75.24 21.86 -18.14
CA ILE A 849 -74.14 22.83 -18.04
C ILE A 849 -74.51 23.86 -16.99
N VAL A 850 -73.61 24.07 -16.03
CA VAL A 850 -73.68 25.14 -15.05
C VAL A 850 -72.65 26.19 -15.42
N THR A 851 -73.09 27.45 -15.50
CA THR A 851 -72.26 28.61 -15.79
C THR A 851 -72.29 29.59 -14.61
N PRO A 852 -71.28 30.46 -14.45
CA PRO A 852 -71.32 31.52 -13.44
C PRO A 852 -72.62 32.33 -13.56
N GLN A 853 -73.34 32.49 -12.46
CA GLN A 853 -74.53 33.34 -12.42
C GLN A 853 -74.12 34.79 -12.16
N HIS A 854 -74.71 35.74 -12.90
CA HIS A 854 -74.56 37.17 -12.64
C HIS A 854 -75.56 37.66 -11.60
#